data_AF-A0A662LH28-F1
#
_entry.id   AF-A0A662LH28-F1
#
_cell.length_a   1.000
_cell.length_b   1.000
_cell.length_c   1.000
_cell.angle_alpha   90.00
_cell.angle_beta   90.00
_cell.angle_gamma   90.00
#
_symmetry.space_group_name_H-M   'P 1'
#
loop_
_entity.id
_entity.type
_entity.pdbx_description
1 polymer ?
#
loop_
_entity_poly.entity_id
_entity_poly.type
_entity_poly.pdbx_seq_one_letter_code
_entity_poly.pdbx_strand_id
1 'polypeptide(L)'
;MGDINGDGNIDVIVGGYNNLNGLRVYYGDGRGAFIRDNITLDYGVYADGRACAVGDFNDDGLTDFACPRYLSSPDGFEVRYQIMSKSRVARNTILNNDVGIYLLGSGYKITGNVVENCTRGMFLSGSTGNRIEGNELLNNSYGVYAHSSSGNVIKNTTIRGSSLYNFHLVSSRMTALNSTFNVTDVFCDSNSTLYVKWYLTCTVKDGVLRPIPGAQVAIYDISGGVVWSGVTGADGAVNLLPISQYVVSSDGVDCRTPHKVWATSGMYRNYVDVLMERSKEVVLVLRDTEPLVYDVEVTTGIQYDRSAAHYDVLASLKKNGRVREHTPDTNLTITVYNDSMGKVVDGGRMEVLDGDMGLYHYRGEVKRAGVYFVVVCADISGVRYVGTTSFEVVEWISEIGGINKSVQKNWLLLTSLMEELNTTRRMVEELKGRVEAVNESIMDRLEELNETISTVESRLGEKMDEMNGTLNAGILNVLDEIRRVNESLADEIEMILEDVSRGFGDLNRSLSDRLMEMLENITEGRESLREWIGSVMVGLEEEIEEANRTLHERMRELEERMEEFYRGIMGELEQIKMMIMESEKNITVDLDLLNDTLYHLKDMTLEELRERIGEIATALSDHDTTIGSRLEGLLREVNTFENESRERHGEINESLRRLGMLDSVLNKLETLDDDLAKAKVELSGRIEDEGGKQSGKVSINTLLLIVVIILLVVVILLTRKGGGMAVGRGAEAG
;
A
#
# COMPACT_ATOMS: atom_id res chain seq x y z
N MET A 1 0.34 -23.76 -18.89
CA MET A 1 -0.38 -23.99 -20.16
C MET A 1 -1.82 -24.28 -19.81
N GLY A 2 -2.77 -23.77 -20.58
CA GLY A 2 -4.21 -23.87 -20.32
C GLY A 2 -4.98 -22.96 -21.29
N ASP A 3 -6.30 -23.01 -21.28
CA ASP A 3 -7.15 -22.18 -22.14
C ASP A 3 -7.39 -20.82 -21.48
N ILE A 4 -6.52 -19.85 -21.78
CA ILE A 4 -6.45 -18.57 -21.06
C ILE A 4 -7.47 -17.56 -21.61
N ASN A 5 -7.83 -17.67 -22.90
CA ASN A 5 -8.82 -16.80 -23.54
C ASN A 5 -10.24 -17.38 -23.58
N GLY A 6 -10.43 -18.66 -23.25
CA GLY A 6 -11.71 -19.37 -23.26
C GLY A 6 -12.18 -19.82 -24.65
N ASP A 7 -11.26 -19.98 -25.61
CA ASP A 7 -11.59 -20.36 -27.00
C ASP A 7 -11.58 -21.88 -27.26
N GLY A 8 -11.24 -22.69 -26.24
CA GLY A 8 -11.19 -24.14 -26.28
C GLY A 8 -9.84 -24.73 -26.69
N ASN A 9 -8.83 -23.90 -26.97
CA ASN A 9 -7.48 -24.33 -27.34
C ASN A 9 -6.49 -24.15 -26.18
N ILE A 10 -5.31 -24.78 -26.27
CA ILE A 10 -4.28 -24.67 -25.24
C ILE A 10 -3.35 -23.50 -25.55
N ASP A 11 -3.30 -22.53 -24.65
CA ASP A 11 -2.37 -21.41 -24.68
C ASP A 11 -1.11 -21.66 -23.83
N VAL A 12 -0.05 -20.94 -24.18
CA VAL A 12 1.25 -21.02 -23.51
C VAL A 12 1.60 -19.69 -22.85
N ILE A 13 1.75 -19.72 -21.52
CA ILE A 13 2.34 -18.62 -20.74
C ILE A 13 3.84 -18.86 -20.60
N VAL A 14 4.65 -17.83 -20.81
CA VAL A 14 6.12 -17.88 -20.71
C VAL A 14 6.63 -16.72 -19.86
N GLY A 15 7.42 -17.03 -18.83
CA GLY A 15 8.13 -16.04 -18.02
C GLY A 15 9.43 -15.57 -18.67
N GLY A 16 9.75 -14.28 -18.50
CA GLY A 16 11.01 -13.69 -18.96
C GLY A 16 12.08 -13.64 -17.86
N TYR A 17 13.36 -13.72 -18.24
CA TYR A 17 14.50 -13.80 -17.31
C TYR A 17 15.11 -12.44 -16.92
N ASN A 18 14.71 -11.32 -17.55
CA ASN A 18 15.33 -10.00 -17.32
C ASN A 18 14.31 -8.85 -17.41
N ASN A 19 14.63 -7.76 -16.71
CA ASN A 19 13.85 -6.51 -16.44
C ASN A 19 13.23 -5.76 -17.63
N LEU A 20 13.29 -6.29 -18.86
CA LEU A 20 12.82 -5.65 -20.08
C LEU A 20 11.72 -6.44 -20.81
N ASN A 21 11.35 -7.63 -20.33
CA ASN A 21 10.35 -8.50 -20.97
C ASN A 21 9.60 -9.32 -19.91
N GLY A 22 8.46 -8.81 -19.44
CA GLY A 22 7.59 -9.52 -18.49
C GLY A 22 6.91 -10.76 -19.06
N LEU A 23 5.91 -11.27 -18.33
CA LEU A 23 5.11 -12.44 -18.71
C LEU A 23 4.53 -12.31 -20.12
N ARG A 24 4.65 -13.34 -20.95
CA ARG A 24 4.08 -13.40 -22.31
C ARG A 24 3.05 -14.50 -22.43
N VAL A 25 2.04 -14.29 -23.27
CA VAL A 25 1.04 -15.31 -23.62
C VAL A 25 1.05 -15.52 -25.13
N TYR A 26 0.95 -16.78 -25.51
CA TYR A 26 0.91 -17.26 -26.88
C TYR A 26 -0.39 -18.02 -27.06
N TYR A 27 -1.34 -17.44 -27.80
CA TYR A 27 -2.65 -18.04 -28.02
C TYR A 27 -2.56 -19.18 -29.03
N GLY A 28 -3.09 -20.36 -28.68
CA GLY A 28 -3.03 -21.55 -29.52
C GLY A 28 -4.19 -21.62 -30.52
N ASP A 29 -3.92 -21.95 -31.78
CA ASP A 29 -4.97 -22.10 -32.81
C ASP A 29 -5.64 -23.50 -32.84
N GLY A 30 -5.37 -24.32 -31.82
CA GLY A 30 -5.79 -25.73 -31.76
C GLY A 30 -5.07 -26.68 -32.72
N ARG A 31 -4.17 -26.17 -33.58
CA ARG A 31 -3.45 -26.93 -34.61
C ARG A 31 -1.93 -26.89 -34.42
N GLY A 32 -1.47 -26.28 -33.32
CA GLY A 32 -0.07 -26.17 -32.95
C GLY A 32 0.63 -24.91 -33.48
N ALA A 33 -0.11 -23.99 -34.11
CA ALA A 33 0.38 -22.63 -34.33
C ALA A 33 0.04 -21.74 -33.13
N PHE A 34 0.93 -20.81 -32.84
CA PHE A 34 0.83 -19.93 -31.68
C PHE A 34 0.91 -18.47 -32.14
N ILE A 35 -0.17 -17.72 -31.94
CA ILE A 35 -0.19 -16.28 -32.19
C ILE A 35 0.35 -15.60 -30.93
N ARG A 36 1.54 -15.02 -31.04
CA ARG A 36 2.11 -14.19 -29.97
C ARG A 36 1.31 -12.91 -29.86
N ASP A 37 0.77 -12.66 -28.67
CA ASP A 37 0.40 -11.31 -28.26
C ASP A 37 1.37 -10.80 -27.18
N ASN A 38 1.50 -9.50 -27.04
CA ASN A 38 2.22 -8.90 -25.93
C ASN A 38 1.21 -8.51 -24.85
N ILE A 39 1.18 -9.23 -23.73
CA ILE A 39 0.66 -8.65 -22.50
C ILE A 39 1.65 -7.58 -22.05
N THR A 40 1.40 -6.35 -22.47
CA THR A 40 2.08 -5.19 -21.90
C THR A 40 1.56 -5.01 -20.48
N LEU A 41 2.35 -5.47 -19.51
CA LEU A 41 2.20 -5.05 -18.12
C LEU A 41 2.62 -3.58 -18.05
N ASP A 42 1.67 -2.67 -18.32
CA ASP A 42 1.95 -1.27 -18.71
C ASP A 42 2.39 -0.36 -17.55
N TYR A 43 2.81 -0.98 -16.44
CA TYR A 43 3.56 -0.38 -15.35
C TYR A 43 4.72 -1.32 -15.02
N GLY A 44 5.92 -0.78 -14.83
CA GLY A 44 7.18 -1.53 -14.67
C GLY A 44 7.28 -2.36 -13.38
N VAL A 45 6.47 -3.41 -13.29
CA VAL A 45 6.34 -4.29 -12.13
C VAL A 45 7.03 -5.62 -12.42
N TYR A 46 8.05 -5.92 -11.62
CA TYR A 46 8.94 -7.06 -11.77
C TYR A 46 8.27 -8.37 -11.31
N ALA A 47 7.51 -9.01 -12.19
CA ALA A 47 7.10 -10.41 -12.03
C ALA A 47 8.29 -11.32 -12.35
N ASP A 48 8.64 -12.24 -11.45
CA ASP A 48 9.73 -13.20 -11.71
C ASP A 48 9.20 -14.34 -12.60
N GLY A 49 9.72 -14.41 -13.82
CA GLY A 49 9.33 -15.43 -14.81
C GLY A 49 9.76 -16.86 -14.47
N ARG A 50 10.47 -17.09 -13.35
CA ARG A 50 10.98 -18.42 -12.96
C ARG A 50 9.90 -19.41 -12.53
N ALA A 51 8.72 -18.96 -12.10
CA ALA A 51 7.61 -19.83 -11.74
C ALA A 51 6.27 -19.23 -12.13
N CYS A 52 5.38 -20.06 -12.70
CA CYS A 52 3.97 -19.72 -12.84
C CYS A 52 3.12 -20.98 -12.67
N ALA A 53 1.96 -20.82 -12.06
CA ALA A 53 0.92 -21.85 -11.97
C ALA A 53 -0.27 -21.43 -12.83
N VAL A 54 -0.97 -22.41 -13.40
CA VAL A 54 -2.13 -22.21 -14.29
C VAL A 54 -3.18 -23.23 -13.89
N GLY A 55 -4.43 -22.80 -13.77
CA GLY A 55 -5.57 -23.61 -13.35
C GLY A 55 -6.76 -22.73 -13.00
N ASP A 56 -7.94 -23.30 -12.87
CA ASP A 56 -9.08 -22.60 -12.27
C ASP A 56 -8.82 -22.50 -10.76
N PHE A 57 -8.48 -21.30 -10.25
CA PHE A 57 -8.15 -21.10 -8.84
C PHE A 57 -9.32 -20.55 -8.02
N ASN A 58 -10.43 -20.18 -8.69
CA ASN A 58 -11.60 -19.54 -8.08
C ASN A 58 -12.92 -20.32 -8.30
N ASP A 59 -12.86 -21.50 -8.93
CA ASP A 59 -13.98 -22.35 -9.36
C ASP A 59 -15.00 -21.63 -10.28
N ASP A 60 -14.55 -20.69 -11.12
CA ASP A 60 -15.43 -19.94 -12.04
C ASP A 60 -15.59 -20.56 -13.45
N GLY A 61 -14.80 -21.59 -13.75
CA GLY A 61 -14.81 -22.33 -15.01
C GLY A 61 -13.89 -21.77 -16.10
N LEU A 62 -13.09 -20.74 -15.80
CA LEU A 62 -12.05 -20.19 -16.68
C LEU A 62 -10.66 -20.56 -16.16
N THR A 63 -9.62 -20.42 -17.00
CA THR A 63 -8.25 -20.71 -16.59
C THR A 63 -7.56 -19.47 -16.02
N ASP A 64 -7.30 -19.45 -14.71
CA ASP A 64 -6.47 -18.43 -14.07
C ASP A 64 -4.97 -18.72 -14.22
N PHE A 65 -4.14 -17.74 -13.86
CA PHE A 65 -2.72 -17.93 -13.61
C PHE A 65 -2.21 -17.16 -12.38
N ALA A 66 -1.13 -17.65 -11.78
CA ALA A 66 -0.46 -17.04 -10.65
C ALA A 66 1.07 -17.05 -10.83
N CYS A 67 1.75 -16.00 -10.37
CA CYS A 67 3.21 -15.85 -10.45
C CYS A 67 3.78 -15.07 -9.25
N PRO A 68 5.03 -15.35 -8.82
CA PRO A 68 5.69 -14.63 -7.73
C PRO A 68 6.24 -13.27 -8.18
N ARG A 69 6.39 -12.35 -7.22
CA ARG A 69 6.96 -11.01 -7.41
C ARG A 69 8.47 -11.01 -7.07
N TYR A 70 9.25 -10.20 -7.78
CA TYR A 70 10.70 -10.11 -7.57
C TYR A 70 11.08 -9.06 -6.49
N LEU A 71 11.83 -9.53 -5.49
CA LEU A 71 12.72 -8.80 -4.55
C LEU A 71 12.57 -7.26 -4.45
N SER A 72 11.59 -6.80 -3.64
CA SER A 72 11.66 -5.53 -2.87
C SER A 72 10.48 -5.31 -1.91
N SER A 73 9.40 -6.08 -2.03
CA SER A 73 8.24 -6.08 -1.12
C SER A 73 8.18 -7.45 -0.43
N PRO A 74 8.13 -7.53 0.93
CA PRO A 74 8.27 -8.81 1.65
C PRO A 74 7.17 -9.83 1.35
N ASP A 75 5.92 -9.39 1.28
CA ASP A 75 4.75 -10.28 1.21
C ASP A 75 3.77 -9.88 0.11
N GLY A 76 3.30 -10.86 -0.67
CA GLY A 76 2.26 -10.64 -1.67
C GLY A 76 2.26 -11.66 -2.81
N PHE A 77 1.39 -12.67 -2.70
CA PHE A 77 0.98 -13.52 -3.82
C PHE A 77 -0.10 -12.79 -4.62
N GLU A 78 0.06 -12.67 -5.94
CA GLU A 78 -0.85 -11.91 -6.81
C GLU A 78 -1.61 -12.85 -7.75
N VAL A 79 -2.89 -13.09 -7.46
CA VAL A 79 -3.82 -13.77 -8.39
C VAL A 79 -4.25 -12.75 -9.44
N ARG A 80 -3.91 -12.98 -10.71
CA ARG A 80 -4.25 -12.08 -11.81
C ARG A 80 -5.37 -12.65 -12.67
N TYR A 81 -6.59 -12.25 -12.35
CA TYR A 81 -7.70 -12.33 -13.30
C TYR A 81 -7.34 -11.52 -14.56
N GLN A 82 -7.46 -12.12 -15.75
CA GLN A 82 -7.35 -11.37 -17.01
C GLN A 82 -8.63 -10.55 -17.24
N ILE A 83 -8.73 -9.40 -16.57
CA ILE A 83 -9.92 -8.56 -16.61
C ILE A 83 -9.94 -7.73 -17.92
N MET A 84 -10.29 -8.35 -19.03
CA MET A 84 -10.78 -7.65 -20.23
C MET A 84 -12.17 -7.04 -19.96
N SER A 85 -12.50 -5.92 -20.62
CA SER A 85 -13.75 -5.16 -20.38
C SER A 85 -15.00 -6.04 -20.28
N LYS A 86 -15.89 -5.74 -19.32
CA LYS A 86 -17.13 -6.49 -18.98
C LYS A 86 -16.96 -7.81 -18.19
N SER A 87 -15.75 -8.15 -17.72
CA SER A 87 -15.56 -9.26 -16.76
C SER A 87 -16.29 -9.08 -15.42
N ARG A 88 -16.46 -10.20 -14.70
CA ARG A 88 -17.12 -10.29 -13.38
C ARG A 88 -16.11 -10.74 -12.32
N VAL A 89 -15.95 -9.98 -11.24
CA VAL A 89 -15.19 -10.40 -10.05
C VAL A 89 -16.17 -10.52 -8.89
N ALA A 90 -16.35 -11.73 -8.35
CA ALA A 90 -17.38 -11.95 -7.34
C ALA A 90 -17.01 -12.98 -6.28
N ARG A 91 -17.45 -12.74 -5.04
CA ARG A 91 -17.31 -13.64 -3.87
C ARG A 91 -15.88 -13.99 -3.46
N ASN A 92 -14.93 -13.10 -3.74
CA ASN A 92 -13.53 -13.23 -3.31
C ASN A 92 -13.31 -12.62 -1.92
N THR A 93 -12.34 -13.15 -1.18
CA THR A 93 -11.75 -12.51 0.01
C THR A 93 -10.32 -12.12 -0.32
N ILE A 94 -10.01 -10.83 -0.28
CA ILE A 94 -8.73 -10.26 -0.74
C ILE A 94 -8.12 -9.48 0.44
N LEU A 95 -6.95 -9.91 0.91
CA LEU A 95 -6.35 -9.42 2.15
C LEU A 95 -4.93 -8.89 1.92
N ASN A 96 -4.48 -7.89 2.70
CA ASN A 96 -3.07 -7.50 2.84
C ASN A 96 -2.33 -7.19 1.51
N ASN A 97 -2.95 -6.47 0.57
CA ASN A 97 -2.38 -6.11 -0.74
C ASN A 97 -2.16 -4.59 -0.90
N ASP A 98 -1.24 -4.11 -1.76
CA ASP A 98 -1.18 -2.66 -2.05
C ASP A 98 -2.44 -2.18 -2.79
N VAL A 99 -2.98 -3.01 -3.69
CA VAL A 99 -4.28 -2.78 -4.33
C VAL A 99 -5.06 -4.10 -4.29
N GLY A 100 -6.21 -4.10 -3.65
CA GLY A 100 -7.05 -5.30 -3.55
C GLY A 100 -7.79 -5.61 -4.85
N ILE A 101 -8.55 -4.64 -5.39
CA ILE A 101 -9.20 -4.75 -6.70
C ILE A 101 -8.79 -3.56 -7.56
N TYR A 102 -8.07 -3.80 -8.67
CA TYR A 102 -7.69 -2.76 -9.64
C TYR A 102 -8.57 -2.80 -10.89
N LEU A 103 -9.24 -1.69 -11.19
CA LEU A 103 -10.04 -1.49 -12.39
C LEU A 103 -9.34 -0.50 -13.33
N LEU A 104 -9.00 -0.98 -14.54
CA LEU A 104 -8.37 -0.23 -15.63
C LEU A 104 -9.27 -0.10 -16.88
N GLY A 105 -10.49 -0.61 -16.82
CA GLY A 105 -11.43 -0.66 -17.94
C GLY A 105 -12.86 -0.41 -17.50
N SER A 106 -13.78 -0.59 -18.44
CA SER A 106 -15.17 -0.17 -18.30
C SER A 106 -16.17 -1.33 -18.34
N GLY A 107 -17.29 -1.15 -17.65
CA GLY A 107 -18.42 -2.08 -17.65
C GLY A 107 -18.27 -3.34 -16.79
N TYR A 108 -17.32 -3.37 -15.86
CA TYR A 108 -17.14 -4.49 -14.92
C TYR A 108 -18.29 -4.66 -13.94
N LYS A 109 -18.47 -5.92 -13.50
CA LYS A 109 -19.40 -6.27 -12.42
C LYS A 109 -18.62 -6.84 -11.24
N ILE A 110 -18.46 -6.04 -10.19
CA ILE A 110 -17.70 -6.38 -8.98
C ILE A 110 -18.68 -6.61 -7.84
N THR A 111 -18.90 -7.85 -7.39
CA THR A 111 -20.02 -8.16 -6.47
C THR A 111 -19.76 -9.21 -5.39
N GLY A 112 -20.09 -8.91 -4.14
CA GLY A 112 -19.98 -9.89 -3.05
C GLY A 112 -18.56 -10.14 -2.57
N ASN A 113 -17.59 -9.28 -2.89
CA ASN A 113 -16.19 -9.47 -2.47
C ASN A 113 -15.95 -8.77 -1.12
N VAL A 114 -15.10 -9.38 -0.30
CA VAL A 114 -14.49 -8.78 0.89
C VAL A 114 -13.08 -8.37 0.54
N VAL A 115 -12.71 -7.12 0.78
CA VAL A 115 -11.35 -6.60 0.57
C VAL A 115 -10.90 -5.88 1.83
N GLU A 116 -9.82 -6.37 2.43
CA GLU A 116 -9.39 -5.94 3.76
C GLU A 116 -7.88 -5.72 3.88
N ASN A 117 -7.48 -4.79 4.76
CA ASN A 117 -6.09 -4.46 5.10
C ASN A 117 -5.21 -4.10 3.88
N CYS A 118 -5.78 -3.58 2.80
CA CYS A 118 -5.05 -3.17 1.61
C CYS A 118 -4.71 -1.66 1.63
N THR A 119 -3.62 -1.22 0.99
CA THR A 119 -3.36 0.23 0.85
C THR A 119 -4.52 0.90 0.10
N ARG A 120 -4.98 0.28 -0.99
CA ARG A 120 -6.20 0.68 -1.73
C ARG A 120 -7.11 -0.54 -1.86
N GLY A 121 -8.25 -0.55 -1.16
CA GLY A 121 -9.22 -1.64 -1.25
C GLY A 121 -9.73 -1.80 -2.69
N MET A 122 -10.20 -0.71 -3.30
CA MET A 122 -10.52 -0.68 -4.72
C MET A 122 -9.88 0.54 -5.39
N PHE A 123 -9.10 0.33 -6.45
CA PHE A 123 -8.52 1.40 -7.26
C PHE A 123 -9.17 1.43 -8.64
N LEU A 124 -9.63 2.61 -9.07
CA LEU A 124 -10.17 2.86 -10.40
C LEU A 124 -9.25 3.85 -11.13
N SER A 125 -8.73 3.47 -12.29
CA SER A 125 -7.93 4.35 -13.15
C SER A 125 -8.52 4.38 -14.56
N GLY A 126 -8.85 5.57 -15.07
CA GLY A 126 -9.43 5.77 -16.42
C GLY A 126 -10.75 5.03 -16.68
N SER A 127 -11.42 4.55 -15.64
CA SER A 127 -12.43 3.49 -15.71
C SER A 127 -13.85 4.04 -15.59
N THR A 128 -14.79 3.54 -16.40
CA THR A 128 -16.16 4.11 -16.47
C THR A 128 -17.26 3.05 -16.50
N GLY A 129 -18.46 3.41 -16.04
CA GLY A 129 -19.65 2.55 -16.16
C GLY A 129 -19.58 1.22 -15.38
N ASN A 130 -18.68 1.10 -14.39
CA ASN A 130 -18.54 -0.11 -13.59
C ASN A 130 -19.64 -0.21 -12.53
N ARG A 131 -20.18 -1.42 -12.36
CA ARG A 131 -21.20 -1.76 -11.35
C ARG A 131 -20.55 -2.54 -10.22
N ILE A 132 -20.34 -1.84 -9.11
CA ILE A 132 -19.74 -2.38 -7.89
C ILE A 132 -20.88 -2.56 -6.90
N GLU A 133 -21.31 -3.78 -6.59
CA GLU A 133 -22.54 -4.03 -5.82
C GLU A 133 -22.39 -5.10 -4.74
N GLY A 134 -22.66 -4.74 -3.47
CA GLY A 134 -22.67 -5.70 -2.36
C GLY A 134 -21.27 -6.16 -1.94
N ASN A 135 -20.29 -5.26 -1.87
CA ASN A 135 -18.92 -5.59 -1.43
C ASN A 135 -18.66 -5.05 -0.02
N GLU A 136 -17.63 -5.56 0.64
CA GLU A 136 -17.15 -5.07 1.94
C GLU A 136 -15.70 -4.64 1.79
N LEU A 137 -15.42 -3.35 2.02
CA LEU A 137 -14.08 -2.75 1.92
C LEU A 137 -13.66 -2.30 3.32
N LEU A 138 -12.96 -3.17 4.05
CA LEU A 138 -12.69 -3.05 5.48
C LEU A 138 -11.22 -2.68 5.75
N ASN A 139 -10.94 -1.81 6.71
CA ASN A 139 -9.58 -1.58 7.24
C ASN A 139 -8.49 -1.22 6.19
N ASN A 140 -8.89 -0.76 4.99
CA ASN A 140 -8.00 -0.39 3.89
C ASN A 140 -7.58 1.09 4.00
N SER A 141 -6.33 1.48 3.74
CA SER A 141 -5.92 2.89 3.90
C SER A 141 -6.80 3.84 3.06
N TYR A 142 -7.03 3.49 1.81
CA TYR A 142 -8.11 4.02 0.99
C TYR A 142 -9.16 2.92 0.74
N GLY A 143 -10.41 3.15 1.10
CA GLY A 143 -11.52 2.24 0.76
C GLY A 143 -11.69 2.14 -0.76
N VAL A 144 -11.99 3.28 -1.38
CA VAL A 144 -12.08 3.45 -2.84
C VAL A 144 -11.20 4.62 -3.28
N TYR A 145 -10.21 4.35 -4.12
CA TYR A 145 -9.40 5.36 -4.78
C TYR A 145 -9.83 5.45 -6.25
N ALA A 146 -10.09 6.63 -6.78
CA ALA A 146 -10.49 6.81 -8.18
C ALA A 146 -9.74 7.97 -8.85
N HIS A 147 -9.11 7.70 -9.98
CA HIS A 147 -8.38 8.64 -10.81
C HIS A 147 -8.96 8.66 -12.23
N SER A 148 -9.35 9.85 -12.73
CA SER A 148 -9.96 10.04 -14.06
C SER A 148 -11.12 9.08 -14.38
N SER A 149 -11.90 8.69 -13.38
CA SER A 149 -12.84 7.56 -13.44
C SER A 149 -14.27 8.02 -13.14
N SER A 150 -15.09 8.18 -14.19
CA SER A 150 -16.44 8.76 -14.12
C SER A 150 -17.57 7.79 -14.48
N GLY A 151 -18.74 7.98 -13.87
CA GLY A 151 -19.94 7.19 -14.16
C GLY A 151 -19.95 5.80 -13.50
N ASN A 152 -19.14 5.60 -12.46
CA ASN A 152 -19.10 4.35 -11.69
C ASN A 152 -20.10 4.41 -10.53
N VAL A 153 -20.79 3.30 -10.26
CA VAL A 153 -21.81 3.20 -9.22
C VAL A 153 -21.42 2.13 -8.20
N ILE A 154 -21.27 2.54 -6.94
CA ILE A 154 -21.02 1.70 -5.78
C ILE A 154 -22.32 1.55 -4.99
N LYS A 155 -22.92 0.36 -5.04
CA LYS A 155 -24.25 0.08 -4.51
C LYS A 155 -24.21 -0.99 -3.41
N ASN A 156 -24.99 -0.85 -2.34
CA ASN A 156 -25.11 -1.87 -1.28
C ASN A 156 -23.74 -2.27 -0.67
N THR A 157 -22.73 -1.41 -0.76
CA THR A 157 -21.36 -1.71 -0.34
C THR A 157 -21.11 -1.12 1.04
N THR A 158 -20.42 -1.84 1.90
CA THR A 158 -19.93 -1.33 3.19
C THR A 158 -18.46 -0.96 3.06
N ILE A 159 -18.10 0.26 3.46
CA ILE A 159 -16.72 0.74 3.56
C ILE A 159 -16.51 1.20 5.00
N ARG A 160 -15.52 0.67 5.71
CA ARG A 160 -15.34 0.95 7.14
C ARG A 160 -13.89 0.76 7.57
N GLY A 161 -13.43 1.54 8.55
CA GLY A 161 -12.10 1.39 9.15
C GLY A 161 -10.95 1.90 8.28
N SER A 162 -11.24 2.65 7.22
CA SER A 162 -10.18 3.19 6.37
C SER A 162 -9.35 4.24 7.10
N SER A 163 -8.03 4.06 7.12
CA SER A 163 -7.12 4.92 7.90
C SER A 163 -6.82 6.28 7.29
N LEU A 164 -7.15 6.50 6.00
CA LEU A 164 -7.05 7.81 5.34
C LEU A 164 -8.42 8.29 4.82
N TYR A 165 -9.00 7.58 3.85
CA TYR A 165 -10.30 7.97 3.26
C TYR A 165 -11.12 6.75 2.86
N ASN A 166 -12.43 6.81 3.10
CA ASN A 166 -13.40 5.85 2.57
C ASN A 166 -13.52 6.02 1.03
N PHE A 167 -13.48 7.27 0.54
CA PHE A 167 -13.39 7.61 -0.88
C PHE A 167 -12.31 8.68 -1.12
N HIS A 168 -11.43 8.46 -2.09
CA HIS A 168 -10.46 9.45 -2.55
C HIS A 168 -10.59 9.62 -4.06
N LEU A 169 -11.15 10.75 -4.49
CA LEU A 169 -11.51 11.04 -5.87
C LEU A 169 -10.63 12.14 -6.47
N VAL A 170 -9.98 11.82 -7.58
CA VAL A 170 -9.16 12.72 -8.40
C VAL A 170 -9.71 12.74 -9.81
N SER A 171 -10.17 13.90 -10.28
CA SER A 171 -10.87 14.13 -11.56
C SER A 171 -11.93 13.05 -11.88
N SER A 172 -12.70 12.63 -10.87
CA SER A 172 -13.56 11.44 -10.91
C SER A 172 -14.99 11.72 -10.39
N ARG A 173 -16.00 11.14 -11.06
CA ARG A 173 -17.42 11.30 -10.69
C ARG A 173 -18.06 9.95 -10.37
N MET A 174 -18.41 9.75 -9.11
CA MET A 174 -18.92 8.48 -8.59
C MET A 174 -20.27 8.64 -7.89
N THR A 175 -21.05 7.56 -7.83
CA THR A 175 -22.29 7.49 -7.05
C THR A 175 -22.20 6.38 -6.02
N ALA A 176 -22.37 6.71 -4.74
CA ALA A 176 -22.64 5.76 -3.66
C ALA A 176 -24.16 5.64 -3.47
N LEU A 177 -24.73 4.45 -3.68
CA LEU A 177 -26.19 4.23 -3.67
C LEU A 177 -26.56 3.12 -2.68
N ASN A 178 -27.24 3.46 -1.59
CA ASN A 178 -27.57 2.53 -0.52
C ASN A 178 -26.32 1.82 0.05
N SER A 179 -25.22 2.56 0.19
CA SER A 179 -23.91 2.08 0.63
C SER A 179 -23.52 2.77 1.94
N THR A 180 -22.90 2.03 2.86
CA THR A 180 -22.55 2.50 4.21
C THR A 180 -21.07 2.85 4.27
N PHE A 181 -20.76 4.10 4.62
CA PHE A 181 -19.40 4.63 4.75
C PHE A 181 -19.45 5.92 5.59
N ASN A 182 -18.29 6.39 6.08
CA ASN A 182 -18.22 7.66 6.77
C ASN A 182 -18.08 8.82 5.77
N VAL A 183 -19.04 9.75 5.77
CA VAL A 183 -19.10 10.87 4.81
C VAL A 183 -18.03 11.95 5.07
N THR A 184 -17.49 12.04 6.29
CA THR A 184 -16.35 12.94 6.58
C THR A 184 -15.05 12.46 5.95
N ASP A 185 -14.95 11.17 5.66
CA ASP A 185 -13.72 10.51 5.22
C ASP A 185 -13.71 10.42 3.68
N VAL A 186 -14.10 11.51 3.04
CA VAL A 186 -14.20 11.64 1.58
C VAL A 186 -13.34 12.79 1.11
N PHE A 187 -12.37 12.47 0.24
CA PHE A 187 -11.57 13.46 -0.48
C PHE A 187 -12.08 13.61 -1.93
N CYS A 188 -12.24 14.85 -2.38
CA CYS A 188 -12.52 15.21 -3.77
C CYS A 188 -11.59 16.35 -4.19
N ASP A 189 -10.88 16.21 -5.31
CA ASP A 189 -10.26 17.36 -5.99
C ASP A 189 -11.33 18.28 -6.63
N SER A 190 -10.90 19.43 -7.17
CA SER A 190 -11.79 20.43 -7.78
C SER A 190 -12.55 19.97 -9.03
N ASN A 191 -12.20 18.80 -9.57
CA ASN A 191 -12.89 18.18 -10.72
C ASN A 191 -13.71 16.95 -10.32
N SER A 192 -13.72 16.58 -9.03
CA SER A 192 -14.35 15.36 -8.53
C SER A 192 -15.69 15.61 -7.85
N THR A 193 -16.54 14.57 -7.85
CA THR A 193 -17.84 14.63 -7.18
C THR A 193 -18.30 13.24 -6.76
N LEU A 194 -18.68 13.09 -5.48
CA LEU A 194 -19.38 11.92 -4.96
C LEU A 194 -20.86 12.24 -4.75
N TYR A 195 -21.75 11.54 -5.45
CA TYR A 195 -23.19 11.60 -5.20
C TYR A 195 -23.58 10.52 -4.20
N VAL A 196 -24.11 10.91 -3.03
CA VAL A 196 -24.57 10.00 -1.99
C VAL A 196 -26.09 9.86 -2.10
N LYS A 197 -26.58 8.65 -2.33
CA LYS A 197 -27.98 8.38 -2.67
C LYS A 197 -28.56 7.20 -1.91
N TRP A 198 -29.88 7.21 -1.73
CA TRP A 198 -30.66 6.14 -1.13
C TRP A 198 -31.90 5.83 -1.98
N TYR A 199 -32.50 4.66 -1.78
CA TYR A 199 -33.73 4.29 -2.47
C TYR A 199 -34.96 4.84 -1.76
N LEU A 200 -35.84 5.49 -2.50
CA LEU A 200 -37.18 5.88 -2.06
C LEU A 200 -38.23 5.09 -2.84
N THR A 201 -39.08 4.37 -2.12
CA THR A 201 -40.33 3.81 -2.64
C THR A 201 -41.49 4.66 -2.15
N CYS A 202 -42.39 5.08 -3.05
CA CYS A 202 -43.57 5.87 -2.70
C CYS A 202 -44.84 5.15 -3.17
N THR A 203 -45.72 4.79 -2.23
CA THR A 203 -47.02 4.16 -2.52
C THR A 203 -48.16 5.15 -2.31
N VAL A 204 -49.05 5.28 -3.29
CA VAL A 204 -50.26 6.12 -3.21
C VAL A 204 -51.48 5.23 -3.00
N LYS A 205 -52.28 5.56 -1.99
CA LYS A 205 -53.46 4.78 -1.57
C LYS A 205 -54.70 5.65 -1.42
N ASP A 206 -55.86 5.04 -1.61
CA ASP A 206 -57.16 5.69 -1.39
C ASP A 206 -57.54 5.76 0.09
N GLY A 207 -58.69 6.37 0.37
CA GLY A 207 -59.22 6.49 1.72
C GLY A 207 -59.42 5.17 2.47
N VAL A 208 -59.48 4.02 1.77
CA VAL A 208 -59.67 2.67 2.32
C VAL A 208 -58.38 1.83 2.22
N LEU A 209 -57.23 2.48 2.03
CA LEU A 209 -55.89 1.88 1.93
C LEU A 209 -55.69 0.93 0.72
N ARG A 210 -56.52 1.05 -0.31
CA ARG A 210 -56.29 0.35 -1.60
C ARG A 210 -55.28 1.14 -2.44
N PRO A 211 -54.38 0.47 -3.17
CA PRO A 211 -53.43 1.16 -4.05
C PRO A 211 -54.17 1.92 -5.16
N ILE A 212 -53.63 3.06 -5.59
CA ILE A 212 -54.13 3.84 -6.73
C ILE A 212 -53.13 3.75 -7.88
N PRO A 213 -53.39 2.94 -8.92
CA PRO A 213 -52.61 2.95 -10.16
C PRO A 213 -52.79 4.24 -10.95
N GLY A 214 -51.73 4.71 -11.62
CA GLY A 214 -51.78 5.91 -12.45
C GLY A 214 -51.87 7.24 -11.68
N ALA A 215 -51.76 7.22 -10.34
CA ALA A 215 -51.62 8.43 -9.53
C ALA A 215 -50.31 9.15 -9.91
N GLN A 216 -50.37 10.45 -10.13
CA GLN A 216 -49.21 11.24 -10.50
C GLN A 216 -48.37 11.52 -9.25
N VAL A 217 -47.07 11.31 -9.34
CA VAL A 217 -46.10 11.53 -8.25
C VAL A 217 -44.98 12.43 -8.74
N ALA A 218 -44.62 13.43 -7.95
CA ALA A 218 -43.48 14.31 -8.17
C ALA A 218 -42.65 14.43 -6.88
N ILE A 219 -41.32 14.44 -7.04
CA ILE A 219 -40.36 14.54 -5.94
C ILE A 219 -39.50 15.78 -6.19
N TYR A 220 -39.50 16.68 -5.21
CA TYR A 220 -38.74 17.93 -5.26
C TYR A 220 -37.59 17.89 -4.24
N ASP A 221 -36.44 18.49 -4.58
CA ASP A 221 -35.35 18.70 -3.63
C ASP A 221 -35.59 19.93 -2.73
N ILE A 222 -34.66 20.18 -1.81
CA ILE A 222 -34.68 21.31 -0.88
C ILE A 222 -34.72 22.70 -1.57
N SER A 223 -34.32 22.80 -2.84
CA SER A 223 -34.40 24.04 -3.64
C SER A 223 -35.74 24.21 -4.36
N GLY A 224 -36.64 23.22 -4.28
CA GLY A 224 -37.88 23.15 -5.06
C GLY A 224 -37.67 22.65 -6.50
N GLY A 225 -36.48 22.16 -6.84
CA GLY A 225 -36.18 21.56 -8.14
C GLY A 225 -36.79 20.17 -8.28
N VAL A 226 -37.34 19.83 -9.45
CA VAL A 226 -37.89 18.48 -9.70
C VAL A 226 -36.75 17.47 -9.85
N VAL A 227 -36.65 16.54 -8.90
CA VAL A 227 -35.70 15.42 -8.92
C VAL A 227 -36.25 14.25 -9.73
N TRP A 228 -37.55 14.00 -9.62
CA TRP A 228 -38.24 12.93 -10.34
C TRP A 228 -39.73 13.24 -10.50
N SER A 229 -40.34 12.80 -11.59
CA SER A 229 -41.79 12.79 -11.76
C SER A 229 -42.25 11.63 -12.64
N GLY A 230 -43.48 11.16 -12.40
CA GLY A 230 -44.07 10.04 -13.12
C GLY A 230 -45.45 9.65 -12.57
N VAL A 231 -45.84 8.40 -12.79
CA VAL A 231 -47.11 7.83 -12.28
C VAL A 231 -46.87 6.48 -11.60
N THR A 232 -47.76 6.11 -10.69
CA THR A 232 -47.72 4.83 -9.98
C THR A 232 -48.08 3.63 -10.85
N GLY A 233 -47.48 2.48 -10.55
CA GLY A 233 -47.77 1.19 -11.16
C GLY A 233 -49.09 0.56 -10.70
N ALA A 234 -49.37 -0.67 -11.13
CA ALA A 234 -50.58 -1.42 -10.74
C ALA A 234 -50.65 -1.75 -9.24
N ASP A 235 -49.50 -1.74 -8.56
CA ASP A 235 -49.32 -1.83 -7.10
C ASP A 235 -49.58 -0.49 -6.38
N GLY A 236 -49.88 0.58 -7.12
CA GLY A 236 -50.02 1.93 -6.60
C GLY A 236 -48.70 2.55 -6.17
N ALA A 237 -47.55 2.02 -6.58
CA ALA A 237 -46.24 2.49 -6.14
C ALA A 237 -45.33 2.99 -7.27
N VAL A 238 -44.34 3.80 -6.87
CA VAL A 238 -43.12 4.09 -7.65
C VAL A 238 -41.94 3.59 -6.82
N ASN A 239 -41.22 2.60 -7.34
CA ASN A 239 -40.34 1.73 -6.56
C ASN A 239 -38.86 2.07 -6.78
N LEU A 240 -38.06 2.04 -5.71
CA LEU A 240 -36.59 2.11 -5.75
C LEU A 240 -36.02 3.32 -6.54
N LEU A 241 -36.57 4.52 -6.32
CA LEU A 241 -36.05 5.75 -6.93
C LEU A 241 -34.74 6.19 -6.23
N PRO A 242 -33.62 6.41 -6.95
CA PRO A 242 -32.34 6.78 -6.36
C PRO A 242 -32.28 8.30 -6.07
N ILE A 243 -32.68 8.68 -4.86
CA ILE A 243 -32.76 10.08 -4.40
C ILE A 243 -31.48 10.46 -3.63
N SER A 244 -30.96 11.66 -3.87
CA SER A 244 -29.72 12.14 -3.24
C SER A 244 -29.92 12.56 -1.78
N GLN A 245 -28.99 12.20 -0.91
CA GLN A 245 -28.86 12.80 0.43
C GLN A 245 -27.86 13.96 0.39
N TYR A 246 -26.67 13.69 -0.17
CA TYR A 246 -25.55 14.62 -0.23
C TYR A 246 -24.89 14.63 -1.60
N VAL A 247 -24.21 15.72 -1.92
CA VAL A 247 -23.19 15.81 -2.97
C VAL A 247 -21.91 16.29 -2.31
N VAL A 248 -20.81 15.54 -2.46
CA VAL A 248 -19.49 15.91 -1.91
C VAL A 248 -18.58 16.35 -3.05
N SER A 249 -17.95 17.51 -2.92
CA SER A 249 -16.96 18.07 -3.85
C SER A 249 -15.79 18.70 -3.08
N SER A 250 -14.86 19.36 -3.78
CA SER A 250 -13.83 20.20 -3.16
C SER A 250 -14.36 21.30 -2.24
N ASP A 251 -15.61 21.72 -2.46
CA ASP A 251 -16.23 22.85 -1.77
C ASP A 251 -16.93 22.42 -0.46
N GLY A 252 -16.94 21.11 -0.17
CA GLY A 252 -17.53 20.51 1.01
C GLY A 252 -18.69 19.56 0.71
N VAL A 253 -19.62 19.46 1.65
CA VAL A 253 -20.80 18.57 1.59
C VAL A 253 -22.07 19.40 1.39
N ASP A 254 -22.64 19.33 0.19
CA ASP A 254 -23.91 19.97 -0.17
C ASP A 254 -25.09 19.05 0.19
N CYS A 255 -26.02 19.55 1.00
CA CYS A 255 -27.16 18.78 1.50
C CYS A 255 -28.38 18.93 0.59
N ARG A 256 -28.90 17.80 0.09
CA ARG A 256 -30.04 17.78 -0.84
C ARG A 256 -31.37 17.40 -0.21
N THR A 257 -31.38 17.05 1.07
CA THR A 257 -32.53 16.52 1.81
C THR A 257 -32.96 17.49 2.92
N PRO A 258 -34.25 17.60 3.31
CA PRO A 258 -35.41 16.78 2.93
C PRO A 258 -35.89 16.95 1.49
N HIS A 259 -36.63 15.96 0.99
CA HIS A 259 -37.31 15.98 -0.31
C HIS A 259 -38.83 16.03 -0.12
N LYS A 260 -39.51 16.86 -0.90
CA LYS A 260 -40.98 16.91 -0.88
C LYS A 260 -41.55 15.91 -1.88
N VAL A 261 -42.21 14.86 -1.37
CA VAL A 261 -42.94 13.88 -2.19
C VAL A 261 -44.40 14.32 -2.28
N TRP A 262 -44.87 14.58 -3.49
CA TRP A 262 -46.22 15.07 -3.77
C TRP A 262 -46.96 14.09 -4.68
N ALA A 263 -48.22 13.78 -4.34
CA ALA A 263 -49.03 12.79 -5.06
C ALA A 263 -50.45 13.29 -5.33
N THR A 264 -50.98 12.99 -6.52
CA THR A 264 -52.35 13.34 -6.94
C THR A 264 -53.06 12.24 -7.72
N SER A 265 -54.39 12.22 -7.60
CA SER A 265 -55.28 11.41 -8.43
C SER A 265 -56.61 12.14 -8.59
N GLY A 266 -56.87 12.68 -9.78
CA GLY A 266 -58.01 13.56 -10.02
C GLY A 266 -57.92 14.82 -9.17
N MET A 267 -58.96 15.09 -8.38
CA MET A 267 -59.02 16.25 -7.47
C MET A 267 -58.30 16.03 -6.13
N TYR A 268 -57.96 14.79 -5.78
CA TYR A 268 -57.33 14.47 -4.50
C TYR A 268 -55.81 14.65 -4.55
N ARG A 269 -55.24 15.25 -3.50
CA ARG A 269 -53.81 15.55 -3.37
C ARG A 269 -53.30 15.33 -1.95
N ASN A 270 -52.07 14.87 -1.80
CA ASN A 270 -51.36 14.81 -0.52
C ASN A 270 -49.85 14.98 -0.75
N TYR A 271 -49.09 15.32 0.29
CA TYR A 271 -47.64 15.40 0.25
C TYR A 271 -47.00 15.01 1.58
N VAL A 272 -45.72 14.63 1.54
CA VAL A 272 -44.90 14.36 2.72
C VAL A 272 -43.46 14.79 2.45
N ASP A 273 -42.83 15.42 3.44
CA ASP A 273 -41.41 15.76 3.39
C ASP A 273 -40.58 14.59 3.95
N VAL A 274 -39.57 14.15 3.20
CA VAL A 274 -38.82 12.92 3.44
C VAL A 274 -37.34 13.24 3.59
N LEU A 275 -36.81 13.05 4.80
CA LEU A 275 -35.37 13.00 5.04
C LEU A 275 -34.81 11.69 4.46
N MET A 276 -33.71 11.74 3.72
CA MET A 276 -33.10 10.58 3.06
C MET A 276 -31.83 10.12 3.78
N GLU A 277 -31.90 9.82 5.08
CA GLU A 277 -30.76 9.28 5.84
C GLU A 277 -30.51 7.78 5.64
N ARG A 278 -31.43 7.09 4.97
CA ARG A 278 -31.35 5.68 4.56
C ARG A 278 -32.36 5.42 3.43
N SER A 279 -32.36 4.22 2.86
CA SER A 279 -33.45 3.79 1.98
C SER A 279 -34.77 3.70 2.75
N LYS A 280 -35.86 4.22 2.16
CA LYS A 280 -37.17 4.41 2.82
C LYS A 280 -38.33 4.03 1.91
N GLU A 281 -39.43 3.67 2.55
CA GLU A 281 -40.74 3.54 1.92
C GLU A 281 -41.72 4.55 2.57
N VAL A 282 -42.51 5.23 1.74
CA VAL A 282 -43.53 6.20 2.20
C VAL A 282 -44.89 5.89 1.58
N VAL A 283 -45.96 6.17 2.33
CA VAL A 283 -47.34 5.93 1.90
C VAL A 283 -48.13 7.23 1.97
N LEU A 284 -48.65 7.70 0.83
CA LEU A 284 -49.55 8.84 0.77
C LEU A 284 -51.00 8.37 0.61
N VAL A 285 -51.88 8.83 1.50
CA VAL A 285 -53.31 8.51 1.49
C VAL A 285 -54.11 9.70 0.98
N LEU A 286 -54.96 9.50 -0.02
CA LEU A 286 -55.77 10.54 -0.67
C LEU A 286 -57.23 10.52 -0.15
N ARG A 287 -57.73 11.63 0.39
CA ARG A 287 -59.09 11.81 0.98
C ARG A 287 -59.61 13.26 0.83
N ASP A 288 -60.92 13.45 0.99
CA ASP A 288 -61.58 14.77 1.11
C ASP A 288 -61.32 15.43 2.49
N THR A 289 -61.21 16.77 2.51
CA THR A 289 -60.95 17.56 3.74
C THR A 289 -61.61 18.94 3.70
N GLU A 290 -62.94 19.06 3.88
CA GLU A 290 -63.63 20.33 4.25
C GLU A 290 -65.12 20.10 4.66
N PRO A 291 -65.68 20.78 5.69
CA PRO A 291 -67.10 20.69 6.08
C PRO A 291 -67.96 21.94 5.71
N LEU A 292 -69.30 21.77 5.73
CA LEU A 292 -70.31 22.76 5.29
C LEU A 292 -70.76 23.77 6.37
N VAL A 293 -71.18 24.98 5.97
CA VAL A 293 -71.63 26.10 6.86
C VAL A 293 -73.02 26.64 6.44
N TYR A 294 -73.81 27.15 7.40
CA TYR A 294 -75.11 27.82 7.19
C TYR A 294 -75.14 29.20 7.88
N ASP A 295 -76.04 30.10 7.48
CA ASP A 295 -76.09 31.49 7.96
C ASP A 295 -77.53 31.99 8.22
N VAL A 296 -77.71 32.95 9.13
CA VAL A 296 -79.01 33.48 9.59
C VAL A 296 -78.98 35.00 9.64
N GLU A 297 -79.61 35.65 8.67
CA GLU A 297 -79.71 37.12 8.61
C GLU A 297 -80.99 37.62 9.30
N VAL A 298 -80.85 38.61 10.18
CA VAL A 298 -81.95 39.17 11.00
C VAL A 298 -82.05 40.68 10.77
N THR A 299 -83.26 41.18 10.56
CA THR A 299 -83.57 42.61 10.34
C THR A 299 -84.79 43.05 11.15
N THR A 300 -84.79 44.29 11.63
CA THR A 300 -85.82 44.84 12.53
C THR A 300 -86.58 45.99 11.89
N GLY A 301 -87.86 46.15 12.25
CA GLY A 301 -88.69 47.26 11.83
C GLY A 301 -89.68 47.68 12.92
N ILE A 302 -89.91 48.98 13.09
CA ILE A 302 -90.88 49.51 14.06
C ILE A 302 -92.11 50.00 13.30
N GLN A 303 -93.29 49.50 13.68
CA GLN A 303 -94.59 49.97 13.18
C GLN A 303 -95.36 50.65 14.32
N TYR A 304 -95.50 51.97 14.27
CA TYR A 304 -96.20 52.75 15.29
C TYR A 304 -97.69 52.90 14.94
N ASP A 305 -98.56 52.18 15.64
CA ASP A 305 -100.01 52.44 15.65
C ASP A 305 -100.38 53.21 16.94
N ARG A 306 -101.36 54.12 16.84
CA ARG A 306 -101.76 55.05 17.91
C ARG A 306 -102.57 54.40 19.04
N SER A 307 -102.72 53.07 19.05
CA SER A 307 -103.47 52.33 20.07
C SER A 307 -102.63 51.31 20.86
N ALA A 308 -101.48 50.88 20.34
CA ALA A 308 -100.48 50.09 21.08
C ALA A 308 -99.11 50.19 20.39
N ALA A 309 -98.04 50.39 21.16
CA ALA A 309 -96.68 50.42 20.64
C ALA A 309 -96.13 48.99 20.50
N HIS A 310 -96.02 48.50 19.27
CA HIS A 310 -95.45 47.19 18.94
C HIS A 310 -94.14 47.34 18.15
N TYR A 311 -93.28 46.32 18.24
CA TYR A 311 -92.10 46.15 17.39
C TYR A 311 -92.21 44.85 16.59
N ASP A 312 -91.69 44.85 15.36
CA ASP A 312 -91.65 43.67 14.48
C ASP A 312 -90.19 43.27 14.18
N VAL A 313 -89.92 41.98 14.27
CA VAL A 313 -88.61 41.39 13.95
C VAL A 313 -88.78 40.42 12.79
N LEU A 314 -87.94 40.56 11.76
CA LEU A 314 -87.88 39.67 10.61
C LEU A 314 -86.57 38.87 10.63
N ALA A 315 -86.64 37.59 10.27
CA ALA A 315 -85.48 36.73 10.08
C ALA A 315 -85.57 36.02 8.74
N SER A 316 -84.43 35.86 8.07
CA SER A 316 -84.29 35.14 6.81
C SER A 316 -83.20 34.07 6.92
N LEU A 317 -83.47 32.89 6.40
CA LEU A 317 -82.57 31.75 6.49
C LEU A 317 -81.76 31.55 5.20
N LYS A 318 -80.42 31.46 5.30
CA LYS A 318 -79.56 31.27 4.14
C LYS A 318 -78.64 30.04 4.24
N LYS A 319 -78.47 29.37 3.10
CA LYS A 319 -77.51 28.28 2.91
C LYS A 319 -76.52 28.71 1.83
N ASN A 320 -75.23 28.80 2.17
CA ASN A 320 -74.17 29.30 1.28
C ASN A 320 -74.56 30.62 0.57
N GLY A 321 -75.13 31.58 1.31
CA GLY A 321 -75.57 32.88 0.79
C GLY A 321 -76.85 32.89 -0.07
N ARG A 322 -77.51 31.74 -0.27
CA ARG A 322 -78.81 31.64 -0.99
C ARG A 322 -79.95 31.36 -0.02
N VAL A 323 -81.16 31.82 -0.37
CA VAL A 323 -82.39 31.57 0.37
C VAL A 323 -82.60 30.06 0.61
N ARG A 324 -83.02 29.68 1.83
CA ARG A 324 -83.45 28.32 2.17
C ARG A 324 -84.92 28.33 2.57
N GLU A 325 -85.73 27.59 1.81
CA GLU A 325 -87.14 27.33 2.09
C GLU A 325 -87.38 26.79 3.51
N HIS A 326 -88.52 27.13 4.11
CA HIS A 326 -88.97 26.55 5.36
C HIS A 326 -89.18 25.04 5.22
N THR A 327 -88.75 24.30 6.23
CA THR A 327 -88.84 22.83 6.30
C THR A 327 -89.29 22.41 7.69
N PRO A 328 -90.05 21.31 7.85
CA PRO A 328 -90.66 20.94 9.14
C PRO A 328 -89.67 20.70 10.30
N ASP A 329 -88.38 20.50 10.00
CA ASP A 329 -87.29 20.34 10.98
C ASP A 329 -86.66 21.67 11.42
N THR A 330 -87.12 22.80 10.88
CA THR A 330 -86.58 24.14 11.16
C THR A 330 -87.43 24.86 12.20
N ASN A 331 -86.84 25.17 13.36
CA ASN A 331 -87.51 25.91 14.41
C ASN A 331 -86.71 27.19 14.75
N LEU A 332 -87.36 28.35 14.64
CA LEU A 332 -86.78 29.64 15.01
C LEU A 332 -87.35 30.17 16.32
N THR A 333 -86.46 30.63 17.18
CA THR A 333 -86.78 31.23 18.47
C THR A 333 -86.10 32.59 18.62
N ILE A 334 -86.75 33.50 19.35
CA ILE A 334 -86.29 34.87 19.56
C ILE A 334 -86.20 35.19 21.06
N THR A 335 -85.13 35.86 21.44
CA THR A 335 -84.95 36.46 22.77
C THR A 335 -84.65 37.94 22.60
N VAL A 336 -85.36 38.79 23.34
CA VAL A 336 -85.24 40.26 23.27
C VAL A 336 -84.86 40.78 24.65
N TYR A 337 -83.79 41.57 24.70
CA TYR A 337 -83.25 42.22 25.89
C TYR A 337 -83.55 43.72 25.85
N ASN A 338 -83.75 44.34 27.01
CA ASN A 338 -83.75 45.80 27.14
C ASN A 338 -82.31 46.34 27.31
N ASP A 339 -82.20 47.67 27.42
CA ASP A 339 -80.98 48.44 27.69
C ASP A 339 -80.16 47.92 28.89
N SER A 340 -80.86 47.41 29.90
CA SER A 340 -80.34 46.87 31.15
C SER A 340 -79.95 45.38 31.03
N MET A 341 -79.97 44.81 29.81
CA MET A 341 -79.75 43.40 29.50
C MET A 341 -80.71 42.42 30.22
N GLY A 342 -81.85 42.92 30.68
CA GLY A 342 -82.96 42.12 31.18
C GLY A 342 -83.78 41.55 30.02
N LYS A 343 -84.06 40.24 30.04
CA LYS A 343 -84.90 39.59 29.04
C LYS A 343 -86.35 40.08 29.14
N VAL A 344 -86.86 40.65 28.06
CA VAL A 344 -88.25 41.10 27.88
C VAL A 344 -89.07 40.04 27.14
N VAL A 345 -88.41 39.28 26.27
CA VAL A 345 -88.89 38.03 25.65
C VAL A 345 -87.78 37.00 25.79
N ASP A 346 -88.11 35.76 26.19
CA ASP A 346 -87.13 34.66 26.28
C ASP A 346 -87.67 33.42 25.55
N GLY A 347 -87.03 33.03 24.43
CA GLY A 347 -87.43 31.85 23.67
C GLY A 347 -88.81 31.96 23.00
N GLY A 348 -89.25 33.16 22.63
CA GLY A 348 -90.48 33.34 21.85
C GLY A 348 -90.38 32.58 20.51
N ARG A 349 -91.45 31.95 20.04
CA ARG A 349 -91.44 31.25 18.76
C ARG A 349 -91.68 32.25 17.62
N MET A 350 -90.86 32.22 16.58
CA MET A 350 -91.13 33.02 15.37
C MET A 350 -92.14 32.28 14.47
N GLU A 351 -93.03 33.04 13.83
CA GLU A 351 -94.00 32.51 12.87
C GLU A 351 -93.43 32.54 11.45
N VAL A 352 -93.87 31.63 10.58
CA VAL A 352 -93.48 31.63 9.16
C VAL A 352 -94.27 32.73 8.44
N LEU A 353 -93.57 33.69 7.85
CA LEU A 353 -94.16 34.78 7.06
C LEU A 353 -94.28 34.37 5.59
N ASP A 354 -93.22 33.77 5.04
CA ASP A 354 -93.18 33.20 3.68
C ASP A 354 -92.27 31.97 3.72
N GLY A 355 -92.88 30.80 3.47
CA GLY A 355 -92.18 29.52 3.51
C GLY A 355 -91.20 29.32 2.35
N ASP A 356 -91.57 29.75 1.15
CA ASP A 356 -90.75 29.56 -0.06
C ASP A 356 -89.54 30.52 -0.03
N MET A 357 -89.70 31.69 0.60
CA MET A 357 -88.63 32.68 0.79
C MET A 357 -87.84 32.50 2.10
N GLY A 358 -88.17 31.51 2.93
CA GLY A 358 -87.46 31.24 4.19
C GLY A 358 -87.55 32.40 5.20
N LEU A 359 -88.66 33.14 5.20
CA LEU A 359 -88.89 34.34 6.01
C LEU A 359 -89.78 34.06 7.22
N TYR A 360 -89.41 34.65 8.35
CA TYR A 360 -90.08 34.50 9.63
C TYR A 360 -90.30 35.86 10.30
N HIS A 361 -91.38 36.02 11.04
CA HIS A 361 -91.66 37.23 11.83
C HIS A 361 -91.89 36.95 13.32
N TYR A 362 -91.73 37.98 14.14
CA TYR A 362 -92.20 38.04 15.51
C TYR A 362 -92.64 39.46 15.86
N ARG A 363 -93.82 39.60 16.48
CA ARG A 363 -94.38 40.87 16.95
C ARG A 363 -94.40 40.92 18.48
N GLY A 364 -93.86 41.98 19.08
CA GLY A 364 -93.80 42.17 20.53
C GLY A 364 -94.34 43.53 20.98
N GLU A 365 -94.65 43.66 22.28
CA GLU A 365 -95.07 44.92 22.91
C GLU A 365 -93.89 45.71 23.47
N VAL A 366 -93.89 47.03 23.25
CA VAL A 366 -92.93 47.96 23.85
C VAL A 366 -93.42 48.36 25.25
N LYS A 367 -92.62 48.07 26.29
CA LYS A 367 -93.01 48.33 27.70
C LYS A 367 -92.41 49.60 28.31
N ARG A 368 -91.30 50.11 27.76
CA ARG A 368 -90.65 51.38 28.14
C ARG A 368 -89.84 51.93 26.95
N ALA A 369 -89.57 53.23 26.97
CA ALA A 369 -88.48 53.85 26.19
C ALA A 369 -87.12 53.23 26.59
N GLY A 370 -86.17 53.19 25.64
CA GLY A 370 -84.86 52.56 25.79
C GLY A 370 -84.39 51.85 24.51
N VAL A 371 -83.15 51.35 24.54
CA VAL A 371 -82.57 50.49 23.49
C VAL A 371 -82.95 49.03 23.76
N TYR A 372 -83.19 48.25 22.71
CA TYR A 372 -83.49 46.83 22.77
C TYR A 372 -82.54 46.02 21.88
N PHE A 373 -82.07 44.88 22.37
CA PHE A 373 -81.21 43.95 21.62
C PHE A 373 -81.97 42.65 21.33
N VAL A 374 -81.79 42.12 20.13
CA VAL A 374 -82.54 40.98 19.60
C VAL A 374 -81.57 39.86 19.20
N VAL A 375 -81.87 38.65 19.64
CA VAL A 375 -81.17 37.41 19.26
C VAL A 375 -82.18 36.43 18.68
N VAL A 376 -81.92 35.92 17.48
CA VAL A 376 -82.70 34.86 16.84
C VAL A 376 -81.84 33.60 16.72
N CYS A 377 -82.35 32.48 17.21
CA CYS A 377 -81.72 31.17 17.12
C CYS A 377 -82.54 30.27 16.19
N ALA A 378 -81.92 29.76 15.14
CA ALA A 378 -82.47 28.72 14.27
C ALA A 378 -81.84 27.37 14.63
N ASP A 379 -82.64 26.44 15.12
CA ASP A 379 -82.22 25.04 15.31
C ASP A 379 -82.63 24.25 14.06
N ILE A 380 -81.64 23.68 13.35
CA ILE A 380 -81.82 22.94 12.09
C ILE A 380 -81.11 21.59 12.23
N SER A 381 -81.86 20.48 12.14
CA SER A 381 -81.29 19.12 12.23
C SER A 381 -80.34 18.90 13.43
N GLY A 382 -80.59 19.58 14.56
CA GLY A 382 -79.81 19.49 15.80
C GLY A 382 -78.60 20.41 15.91
N VAL A 383 -78.33 21.26 14.90
CA VAL A 383 -77.28 22.30 14.96
C VAL A 383 -77.93 23.68 15.09
N ARG A 384 -77.39 24.49 16.00
CA ARG A 384 -77.89 25.83 16.33
C ARG A 384 -77.13 26.92 15.59
N TYR A 385 -77.85 27.77 14.88
CA TYR A 385 -77.34 28.96 14.19
C TYR A 385 -77.97 30.22 14.80
N VAL A 386 -77.23 31.33 14.84
CA VAL A 386 -77.62 32.54 15.59
C VAL A 386 -77.40 33.79 14.77
N GLY A 387 -78.37 34.69 14.75
CA GLY A 387 -78.28 36.06 14.21
C GLY A 387 -78.76 37.10 15.22
N THR A 388 -78.28 38.35 15.12
CA THR A 388 -78.49 39.40 16.13
C THR A 388 -78.70 40.80 15.54
N THR A 389 -79.50 41.66 16.20
CA THR A 389 -79.73 43.08 15.80
C THR A 389 -80.24 43.93 17.00
N SER A 390 -80.52 45.23 16.83
CA SER A 390 -81.04 46.14 17.89
C SER A 390 -81.92 47.29 17.36
N PHE A 391 -82.61 48.01 18.26
CA PHE A 391 -83.46 49.21 17.98
C PHE A 391 -83.69 50.11 19.22
N GLU A 392 -84.29 51.30 19.08
CA GLU A 392 -84.47 52.31 20.17
C GLU A 392 -85.88 52.96 20.20
N VAL A 393 -86.35 53.41 21.39
CA VAL A 393 -87.65 54.08 21.65
C VAL A 393 -87.50 55.26 22.66
N VAL A 394 -88.26 56.36 22.53
CA VAL A 394 -88.09 57.63 23.32
C VAL A 394 -89.43 58.24 23.82
N GLU A 395 -89.45 58.90 25.00
CA GLU A 395 -90.62 59.58 25.65
C GLU A 395 -90.42 61.11 25.84
N TRP A 396 -91.50 61.89 26.07
CA TRP A 396 -91.49 63.38 26.17
C TRP A 396 -92.55 63.98 27.13
N ILE A 397 -92.18 65.08 27.86
CA ILE A 397 -93.01 66.22 28.40
C ILE A 397 -93.01 66.57 29.94
N SER A 398 -92.46 67.78 30.20
CA SER A 398 -92.74 68.91 31.14
C SER A 398 -92.76 68.86 32.70
N GLU A 399 -91.96 69.81 33.22
CA GLU A 399 -91.75 70.36 34.57
C GLU A 399 -92.95 70.81 35.44
N ILE A 400 -92.83 70.55 36.76
CA ILE A 400 -93.07 71.49 37.90
C ILE A 400 -92.06 71.12 39.01
N GLY A 401 -91.39 72.01 39.78
CA GLY A 401 -91.27 73.47 39.69
C GLY A 401 -90.51 74.11 40.89
N GLY A 402 -89.55 75.02 40.60
CA GLY A 402 -89.21 76.14 41.49
C GLY A 402 -88.21 75.93 42.65
N ILE A 403 -88.73 75.66 43.85
CA ILE A 403 -88.05 75.96 45.13
C ILE A 403 -87.03 74.88 45.56
N ASN A 404 -87.14 73.68 45.01
CA ASN A 404 -86.20 72.59 45.30
C ASN A 404 -84.84 72.76 44.57
N LYS A 405 -84.78 73.56 43.47
CA LYS A 405 -83.69 73.48 42.47
C LYS A 405 -82.26 73.60 43.00
N SER A 406 -81.94 74.43 44.01
CA SER A 406 -80.56 74.53 44.52
C SER A 406 -80.16 73.36 45.44
N VAL A 407 -81.08 72.89 46.29
CA VAL A 407 -80.87 71.73 47.16
C VAL A 407 -80.89 70.45 46.32
N GLN A 408 -81.82 70.31 45.38
CA GLN A 408 -81.82 69.24 44.39
C GLN A 408 -80.58 69.27 43.50
N LYS A 409 -80.07 70.42 43.04
CA LYS A 409 -78.86 70.46 42.20
C LYS A 409 -77.62 70.04 42.98
N ASN A 410 -77.47 70.48 44.23
CA ASN A 410 -76.36 70.04 45.09
C ASN A 410 -76.54 68.57 45.53
N TRP A 411 -77.76 68.10 45.75
CA TRP A 411 -78.05 66.71 46.05
C TRP A 411 -77.83 65.80 44.84
N LEU A 412 -78.27 66.19 43.63
CA LEU A 412 -77.96 65.50 42.37
C LEU A 412 -76.46 65.46 42.12
N LEU A 413 -75.75 66.58 42.33
CA LEU A 413 -74.29 66.63 42.17
C LEU A 413 -73.62 65.73 43.20
N LEU A 414 -74.10 65.70 44.45
CA LEU A 414 -73.58 64.81 45.48
C LEU A 414 -73.89 63.33 45.18
N THR A 415 -75.09 62.98 44.67
CA THR A 415 -75.39 61.60 44.25
C THR A 415 -74.60 61.21 43.00
N SER A 416 -74.43 62.11 42.02
CA SER A 416 -73.56 61.90 40.85
C SER A 416 -72.12 61.65 41.28
N LEU A 417 -71.60 62.45 42.21
CA LEU A 417 -70.25 62.27 42.76
C LEU A 417 -70.13 61.01 43.63
N MET A 418 -71.19 60.59 44.35
CA MET A 418 -71.20 59.29 45.05
C MET A 418 -71.25 58.13 44.05
N GLU A 419 -71.95 58.27 42.93
CA GLU A 419 -72.07 57.25 41.88
C GLU A 419 -70.78 57.15 41.05
N GLU A 420 -70.13 58.27 40.75
CA GLU A 420 -68.75 58.36 40.23
C GLU A 420 -67.73 57.78 41.22
N LEU A 421 -67.86 58.04 42.52
CA LEU A 421 -66.97 57.46 43.55
C LEU A 421 -67.19 55.94 43.69
N ASN A 422 -68.43 55.47 43.63
CA ASN A 422 -68.77 54.05 43.70
C ASN A 422 -68.34 53.30 42.44
N THR A 423 -68.52 53.89 41.25
CA THR A 423 -67.99 53.31 40.00
C THR A 423 -66.47 53.30 40.00
N THR A 424 -65.80 54.39 40.41
CA THR A 424 -64.34 54.44 40.58
C THR A 424 -63.85 53.38 41.57
N ARG A 425 -64.53 53.22 42.72
CA ARG A 425 -64.22 52.17 43.69
C ARG A 425 -64.36 50.78 43.09
N ARG A 426 -65.44 50.50 42.34
CA ARG A 426 -65.64 49.23 41.66
C ARG A 426 -64.54 48.97 40.62
N MET A 427 -64.12 50.00 39.87
CA MET A 427 -63.01 49.91 38.92
C MET A 427 -61.67 49.65 39.63
N VAL A 428 -61.45 50.18 40.85
CA VAL A 428 -60.26 49.90 41.66
C VAL A 428 -60.28 48.48 42.23
N GLU A 429 -61.43 47.99 42.69
CA GLU A 429 -61.61 46.60 43.15
C GLU A 429 -61.42 45.60 41.98
N GLU A 430 -61.91 45.94 40.78
CA GLU A 430 -61.69 45.18 39.54
C GLU A 430 -60.22 45.23 39.06
N LEU A 431 -59.56 46.38 39.13
CA LEU A 431 -58.12 46.53 38.87
C LEU A 431 -57.29 45.70 39.85
N LYS A 432 -57.65 45.68 41.13
CA LYS A 432 -56.98 44.87 42.14
C LYS A 432 -57.09 43.37 41.80
N GLY A 433 -58.29 42.87 41.50
CA GLY A 433 -58.48 41.47 41.09
C GLY A 433 -57.71 41.12 39.81
N ARG A 434 -57.61 42.05 38.85
CA ARG A 434 -56.77 41.89 37.65
C ARG A 434 -55.28 41.83 37.97
N VAL A 435 -54.79 42.62 38.92
CA VAL A 435 -53.38 42.56 39.38
C VAL A 435 -53.09 41.25 40.11
N GLU A 436 -54.01 40.79 40.96
CA GLU A 436 -53.90 39.50 41.68
C GLU A 436 -53.84 38.33 40.68
N ALA A 437 -54.75 38.28 39.69
CA ALA A 437 -54.74 37.25 38.64
C ALA A 437 -53.49 37.29 37.74
N VAL A 438 -52.94 38.48 37.44
CA VAL A 438 -51.66 38.60 36.72
C VAL A 438 -50.50 38.09 37.57
N ASN A 439 -50.53 38.33 38.88
CA ASN A 439 -49.48 37.86 39.80
C ASN A 439 -49.51 36.33 39.97
N GLU A 440 -50.70 35.72 40.08
CA GLU A 440 -50.86 34.26 40.04
C GLU A 440 -50.29 33.68 38.72
N SER A 441 -50.70 34.21 37.57
CA SER A 441 -50.19 33.76 36.26
C SER A 441 -48.67 33.94 36.08
N ILE A 442 -48.05 34.91 36.75
CA ILE A 442 -46.58 35.07 36.77
C ILE A 442 -45.94 33.98 37.64
N MET A 443 -46.53 33.64 38.79
CA MET A 443 -46.02 32.58 39.67
C MET A 443 -46.12 31.21 39.01
N ASP A 444 -47.25 30.87 38.39
CA ASP A 444 -47.43 29.62 37.64
C ASP A 444 -46.35 29.46 36.55
N ARG A 445 -46.06 30.55 35.82
CA ARG A 445 -45.01 30.60 34.80
C ARG A 445 -43.60 30.49 35.35
N LEU A 446 -43.35 31.00 36.55
CA LEU A 446 -42.05 30.84 37.22
C LEU A 446 -41.85 29.40 37.68
N GLU A 447 -42.91 28.72 38.13
CA GLU A 447 -42.89 27.30 38.50
C GLU A 447 -42.64 26.41 37.27
N GLU A 448 -43.39 26.61 36.17
CA GLU A 448 -43.18 25.94 34.87
C GLU A 448 -41.75 26.16 34.33
N LEU A 449 -41.21 27.39 34.44
CA LEU A 449 -39.84 27.69 34.02
C LEU A 449 -38.82 26.94 34.91
N ASN A 450 -39.07 26.84 36.21
CA ASN A 450 -38.18 26.17 37.16
C ASN A 450 -38.17 24.64 36.96
N GLU A 451 -39.32 24.02 36.69
CA GLU A 451 -39.41 22.62 36.25
C GLU A 451 -38.66 22.39 34.93
N THR A 452 -38.79 23.33 33.98
CA THR A 452 -38.08 23.28 32.69
C THR A 452 -36.56 23.36 32.89
N ILE A 453 -36.08 24.27 33.75
CA ILE A 453 -34.65 24.39 34.10
C ILE A 453 -34.14 23.09 34.74
N SER A 454 -34.83 22.56 35.74
CA SER A 454 -34.44 21.31 36.41
C SER A 454 -34.39 20.13 35.43
N THR A 455 -35.33 20.05 34.48
CA THR A 455 -35.32 19.05 33.41
C THR A 455 -34.12 19.21 32.47
N VAL A 456 -33.74 20.45 32.14
CA VAL A 456 -32.56 20.75 31.32
C VAL A 456 -31.27 20.41 32.05
N GLU A 457 -31.16 20.72 33.34
CA GLU A 457 -30.01 20.37 34.19
C GLU A 457 -29.83 18.85 34.30
N SER A 458 -30.90 18.10 34.53
CA SER A 458 -30.87 16.62 34.56
C SER A 458 -30.34 16.05 33.25
N ARG A 459 -30.87 16.52 32.12
CA ARG A 459 -30.44 16.07 30.77
C ARG A 459 -29.01 16.46 30.43
N LEU A 460 -28.53 17.60 30.94
CA LEU A 460 -27.13 18.01 30.82
C LEU A 460 -26.21 17.10 31.64
N GLY A 461 -26.60 16.74 32.86
CA GLY A 461 -25.90 15.75 33.69
C GLY A 461 -25.78 14.40 32.99
N GLU A 462 -26.91 13.83 32.57
CA GLU A 462 -26.97 12.56 31.82
C GLU A 462 -26.07 12.58 30.57
N LYS A 463 -26.11 13.67 29.79
CA LYS A 463 -25.29 13.80 28.58
C LYS A 463 -23.80 13.95 28.89
N MET A 464 -23.46 14.61 30.00
CA MET A 464 -22.08 14.76 30.45
C MET A 464 -21.52 13.44 30.96
N ASP A 465 -22.32 12.63 31.67
CA ASP A 465 -21.94 11.27 32.09
C ASP A 465 -21.80 10.31 30.91
N GLU A 466 -22.71 10.36 29.92
CA GLU A 466 -22.61 9.60 28.67
C GLU A 466 -21.33 9.95 27.88
N MET A 467 -21.01 11.25 27.79
CA MET A 467 -19.81 11.74 27.13
C MET A 467 -18.53 11.32 27.88
N ASN A 468 -18.51 11.42 29.22
CA ASN A 468 -17.40 10.95 30.04
C ASN A 468 -17.20 9.43 29.93
N GLY A 469 -18.27 8.64 29.93
CA GLY A 469 -18.22 7.19 29.71
C GLY A 469 -17.66 6.83 28.32
N THR A 470 -18.13 7.53 27.28
CA THR A 470 -17.65 7.36 25.90
C THR A 470 -16.18 7.72 25.75
N LEU A 471 -15.75 8.84 26.35
CA LEU A 471 -14.35 9.29 26.34
C LEU A 471 -13.43 8.30 27.06
N ASN A 472 -13.82 7.83 28.25
CA ASN A 472 -13.05 6.85 29.01
C ASN A 472 -12.95 5.50 28.29
N ALA A 473 -14.03 5.03 27.64
CA ALA A 473 -13.99 3.84 26.80
C ALA A 473 -13.06 4.02 25.58
N GLY A 474 -13.08 5.20 24.95
CA GLY A 474 -12.15 5.55 23.88
C GLY A 474 -10.68 5.54 24.33
N ILE A 475 -10.38 6.12 25.50
CA ILE A 475 -9.04 6.11 26.09
C ILE A 475 -8.56 4.68 26.36
N LEU A 476 -9.41 3.81 26.92
CA LEU A 476 -9.08 2.41 27.18
C LEU A 476 -8.80 1.63 25.88
N ASN A 477 -9.63 1.82 24.85
CA ASN A 477 -9.41 1.19 23.53
C ASN A 477 -8.06 1.62 22.92
N VAL A 478 -7.71 2.90 22.99
CA VAL A 478 -6.43 3.42 22.48
C VAL A 478 -5.25 2.86 23.29
N LEU A 479 -5.38 2.70 24.61
CA LEU A 479 -4.34 2.07 25.44
C LEU A 479 -4.14 0.59 25.11
N ASP A 480 -5.22 -0.17 24.89
CA ASP A 480 -5.14 -1.57 24.45
C ASP A 480 -4.56 -1.71 23.04
N GLU A 481 -4.86 -0.77 22.13
CA GLU A 481 -4.31 -0.73 20.78
C GLU A 481 -2.80 -0.41 20.78
N ILE A 482 -2.38 0.61 21.55
CA ILE A 482 -0.95 0.90 21.79
C ILE A 482 -0.23 -0.32 22.37
N ARG A 483 -0.86 -1.02 23.32
CA ARG A 483 -0.30 -2.23 23.91
C ARG A 483 -0.10 -3.34 22.87
N ARG A 484 -1.11 -3.62 22.03
CA ARG A 484 -1.01 -4.64 20.96
C ARG A 484 0.08 -4.29 19.94
N VAL A 485 0.18 -3.02 19.54
CA VAL A 485 1.25 -2.56 18.65
C VAL A 485 2.62 -2.77 19.29
N ASN A 486 2.77 -2.49 20.59
CA ASN A 486 4.03 -2.68 21.30
C ASN A 486 4.38 -4.17 21.52
N GLU A 487 3.40 -5.05 21.69
CA GLU A 487 3.59 -6.51 21.71
C GLU A 487 4.01 -7.01 20.31
N SER A 488 3.30 -6.62 19.24
CA SER A 488 3.65 -6.97 17.84
C SER A 488 5.04 -6.49 17.42
N LEU A 489 5.44 -5.27 17.82
CA LEU A 489 6.78 -4.74 17.55
C LEU A 489 7.88 -5.52 18.29
N ALA A 490 7.59 -6.07 19.47
CA ALA A 490 8.56 -6.91 20.19
C ALA A 490 8.79 -8.23 19.44
N ASP A 491 7.70 -8.87 18.99
CA ASP A 491 7.75 -10.12 18.20
C ASP A 491 8.49 -9.92 16.86
N GLU A 492 8.24 -8.81 16.15
CA GLU A 492 8.97 -8.44 14.92
C GLU A 492 10.47 -8.24 15.17
N ILE A 493 10.84 -7.56 16.27
CA ILE A 493 12.24 -7.35 16.65
C ILE A 493 12.91 -8.69 16.98
N GLU A 494 12.23 -9.60 17.68
CA GLU A 494 12.76 -10.93 17.99
C GLU A 494 12.99 -11.76 16.72
N MET A 495 12.02 -11.77 15.79
CA MET A 495 12.16 -12.44 14.50
C MET A 495 13.33 -11.88 13.67
N ILE A 496 13.51 -10.56 13.61
CA ILE A 496 14.65 -9.92 12.93
C ILE A 496 15.98 -10.31 13.60
N LEU A 497 16.03 -10.37 14.93
CA LEU A 497 17.23 -10.79 15.67
C LEU A 497 17.58 -12.25 15.42
N GLU A 498 16.60 -13.14 15.29
CA GLU A 498 16.83 -14.52 14.87
C GLU A 498 17.35 -14.62 13.43
N ASP A 499 16.72 -13.92 12.48
CA ASP A 499 17.11 -13.93 11.06
C ASP A 499 18.54 -13.41 10.87
N VAL A 500 18.89 -12.31 11.54
CA VAL A 500 20.25 -11.76 11.56
C VAL A 500 21.23 -12.75 12.19
N SER A 501 20.85 -13.43 13.28
CA SER A 501 21.69 -14.43 13.94
C SER A 501 21.90 -15.68 13.08
N ARG A 502 20.86 -16.15 12.38
CA ARG A 502 20.94 -17.24 11.39
C ARG A 502 21.83 -16.83 10.21
N GLY A 503 21.65 -15.63 9.66
CA GLY A 503 22.49 -15.09 8.59
C GLY A 503 23.98 -14.98 8.96
N PHE A 504 24.31 -14.53 10.18
CA PHE A 504 25.69 -14.55 10.67
C PHE A 504 26.23 -15.98 10.87
N GLY A 505 25.40 -16.91 11.34
CA GLY A 505 25.75 -18.33 11.48
C GLY A 505 26.09 -18.98 10.14
N ASP A 506 25.27 -18.74 9.12
CA ASP A 506 25.46 -19.28 7.76
C ASP A 506 26.64 -18.63 7.05
N LEU A 507 26.86 -17.32 7.22
CA LEU A 507 28.07 -16.65 6.72
C LEU A 507 29.34 -17.22 7.38
N ASN A 508 29.32 -17.46 8.69
CA ASN A 508 30.45 -18.03 9.41
C ASN A 508 30.73 -19.49 9.00
N ARG A 509 29.67 -20.28 8.72
CA ARG A 509 29.81 -21.63 8.17
C ARG A 509 30.42 -21.58 6.77
N SER A 510 29.88 -20.78 5.86
CA SER A 510 30.41 -20.64 4.49
C SER A 510 31.85 -20.12 4.44
N LEU A 511 32.24 -19.23 5.36
CA LEU A 511 33.63 -18.79 5.49
C LEU A 511 34.54 -19.92 6.00
N SER A 512 34.08 -20.70 6.97
CA SER A 512 34.80 -21.86 7.50
C SER A 512 34.99 -22.95 6.44
N ASP A 513 33.94 -23.26 5.67
CA ASP A 513 33.99 -24.22 4.57
C ASP A 513 35.00 -23.79 3.49
N ARG A 514 35.00 -22.51 3.09
CA ARG A 514 36.00 -21.93 2.16
C ARG A 514 37.42 -21.96 2.71
N LEU A 515 37.60 -21.70 4.00
CA LEU A 515 38.93 -21.77 4.63
C LEU A 515 39.45 -23.21 4.70
N MET A 516 38.58 -24.19 4.94
CA MET A 516 38.91 -25.62 4.88
C MET A 516 39.26 -26.06 3.45
N GLU A 517 38.47 -25.66 2.44
CA GLU A 517 38.76 -25.90 1.03
C GLU A 517 40.12 -25.30 0.62
N MET A 518 40.43 -24.07 1.06
CA MET A 518 41.74 -23.47 0.83
C MET A 518 42.87 -24.23 1.53
N LEU A 519 42.67 -24.70 2.76
CA LEU A 519 43.65 -25.49 3.51
C LEU A 519 43.92 -26.85 2.84
N GLU A 520 42.88 -27.50 2.33
CA GLU A 520 42.97 -28.77 1.58
C GLU A 520 43.76 -28.56 0.28
N ASN A 521 43.38 -27.59 -0.55
CA ASN A 521 44.11 -27.22 -1.77
C ASN A 521 45.60 -26.88 -1.52
N ILE A 522 45.91 -26.15 -0.44
CA ILE A 522 47.30 -25.84 -0.05
C ILE A 522 48.05 -27.11 0.39
N THR A 523 47.37 -28.04 1.04
CA THR A 523 47.96 -29.30 1.50
C THR A 523 48.24 -30.25 0.33
N GLU A 524 47.30 -30.39 -0.61
CA GLU A 524 47.50 -31.15 -1.85
C GLU A 524 48.62 -30.56 -2.72
N GLY A 525 48.63 -29.23 -2.88
CA GLY A 525 49.71 -28.53 -3.59
C GLY A 525 51.09 -28.73 -2.94
N ARG A 526 51.15 -28.82 -1.61
CA ARG A 526 52.39 -29.11 -0.87
C ARG A 526 52.89 -30.53 -1.13
N GLU A 527 52.05 -31.55 -1.01
CA GLU A 527 52.50 -32.93 -1.26
C GLU A 527 52.85 -33.14 -2.75
N SER A 528 52.10 -32.53 -3.67
CA SER A 528 52.44 -32.55 -5.11
C SER A 528 53.81 -31.93 -5.40
N LEU A 529 54.13 -30.80 -4.77
CA LEU A 529 55.44 -30.16 -4.88
C LEU A 529 56.54 -31.04 -4.27
N ARG A 530 56.26 -31.71 -3.16
CA ARG A 530 57.20 -32.60 -2.47
C ARG A 530 57.51 -33.86 -3.29
N GLU A 531 56.51 -34.48 -3.90
CA GLU A 531 56.70 -35.59 -4.85
C GLU A 531 57.53 -35.16 -6.06
N TRP A 532 57.25 -33.96 -6.60
CA TRP A 532 58.03 -33.40 -7.71
C TRP A 532 59.50 -33.15 -7.34
N ILE A 533 59.77 -32.54 -6.18
CA ILE A 533 61.15 -32.35 -5.66
C ILE A 533 61.83 -33.71 -5.48
N GLY A 534 61.15 -34.70 -4.89
CA GLY A 534 61.69 -36.06 -4.74
C GLY A 534 62.06 -36.71 -6.08
N SER A 535 61.20 -36.59 -7.08
CA SER A 535 61.49 -37.08 -8.44
C SER A 535 62.67 -36.36 -9.11
N VAL A 536 62.83 -35.05 -8.86
CA VAL A 536 63.97 -34.28 -9.38
C VAL A 536 65.27 -34.68 -8.68
N MET A 537 65.24 -34.92 -7.36
CA MET A 537 66.41 -35.39 -6.61
C MET A 537 66.88 -36.77 -7.10
N VAL A 538 65.97 -37.74 -7.27
CA VAL A 538 66.32 -39.07 -7.81
C VAL A 538 66.93 -38.96 -9.20
N GLY A 539 66.35 -38.15 -10.10
CA GLY A 539 66.92 -37.94 -11.44
C GLY A 539 68.31 -37.29 -11.41
N LEU A 540 68.56 -36.36 -10.48
CA LEU A 540 69.87 -35.76 -10.28
C LEU A 540 70.88 -36.76 -9.70
N GLU A 541 70.48 -37.64 -8.77
CA GLU A 541 71.33 -38.72 -8.25
C GLU A 541 71.73 -39.71 -9.36
N GLU A 542 70.79 -40.12 -10.22
CA GLU A 542 71.07 -40.95 -11.40
C GLU A 542 72.03 -40.27 -12.38
N GLU A 543 71.86 -38.96 -12.66
CA GLU A 543 72.77 -38.19 -13.50
C GLU A 543 74.18 -38.05 -12.88
N ILE A 544 74.30 -37.92 -11.55
CA ILE A 544 75.59 -37.91 -10.83
C ILE A 544 76.29 -39.26 -10.98
N GLU A 545 75.58 -40.35 -10.69
CA GLU A 545 76.17 -41.69 -10.71
C GLU A 545 76.66 -42.05 -12.11
N GLU A 546 75.89 -41.74 -13.16
CA GLU A 546 76.27 -41.97 -14.54
C GLU A 546 77.43 -41.06 -15.01
N ALA A 547 77.42 -39.78 -14.62
CA ALA A 547 78.54 -38.87 -14.90
C ALA A 547 79.83 -39.30 -14.20
N ASN A 548 79.74 -39.74 -12.95
CA ASN A 548 80.85 -40.22 -12.15
C ASN A 548 81.41 -41.55 -12.70
N ARG A 549 80.53 -42.49 -13.09
CA ARG A 549 80.90 -43.75 -13.76
C ARG A 549 81.61 -43.48 -15.09
N THR A 550 81.09 -42.55 -15.88
CA THR A 550 81.69 -42.13 -17.16
C THR A 550 83.05 -41.48 -16.96
N LEU A 551 83.21 -40.65 -15.93
CA LEU A 551 84.49 -40.02 -15.59
C LEU A 551 85.54 -41.06 -15.17
N HIS A 552 85.18 -42.00 -14.29
CA HIS A 552 86.07 -43.07 -13.85
C HIS A 552 86.53 -43.95 -15.02
N GLU A 553 85.61 -44.35 -15.92
CA GLU A 553 85.98 -45.16 -17.09
C GLU A 553 86.90 -44.40 -18.05
N ARG A 554 86.65 -43.10 -18.27
CA ARG A 554 87.52 -42.24 -19.10
C ARG A 554 88.92 -42.05 -18.51
N MET A 555 89.02 -41.93 -17.18
CA MET A 555 90.32 -41.87 -16.50
C MET A 555 91.05 -43.21 -16.61
N ARG A 556 90.36 -44.34 -16.38
CA ARG A 556 90.92 -45.68 -16.52
C ARG A 556 91.43 -45.97 -17.93
N GLU A 557 90.66 -45.64 -18.97
CA GLU A 557 91.12 -45.75 -20.36
C GLU A 557 92.36 -44.89 -20.62
N LEU A 558 92.43 -43.67 -20.07
CA LEU A 558 93.57 -42.78 -20.25
C LEU A 558 94.83 -43.32 -19.55
N GLU A 559 94.69 -43.86 -18.34
CA GLU A 559 95.75 -44.53 -17.59
C GLU A 559 96.28 -45.77 -18.33
N GLU A 560 95.40 -46.70 -18.73
CA GLU A 560 95.76 -47.91 -19.48
C GLU A 560 96.50 -47.55 -20.78
N ARG A 561 96.03 -46.53 -21.50
CA ARG A 561 96.62 -46.09 -22.77
C ARG A 561 97.93 -45.30 -22.59
N MET A 562 98.11 -44.58 -21.48
CA MET A 562 99.41 -44.01 -21.11
C MET A 562 100.42 -45.10 -20.77
N GLU A 563 100.03 -46.13 -20.01
CA GLU A 563 100.93 -47.26 -19.72
C GLU A 563 101.37 -48.00 -20.99
N GLU A 564 100.46 -48.22 -21.93
CA GLU A 564 100.78 -48.85 -23.22
C GLU A 564 101.74 -47.97 -24.04
N PHE A 565 101.46 -46.66 -24.13
CA PHE A 565 102.31 -45.70 -24.84
C PHE A 565 103.74 -45.64 -24.26
N TYR A 566 103.89 -45.43 -22.94
CA TYR A 566 105.23 -45.38 -22.32
C TYR A 566 105.98 -46.71 -22.46
N ARG A 567 105.28 -47.86 -22.46
CA ARG A 567 105.86 -49.18 -22.70
C ARG A 567 106.35 -49.34 -24.15
N GLY A 568 105.60 -48.81 -25.12
CA GLY A 568 106.01 -48.72 -26.52
C GLY A 568 107.28 -47.88 -26.71
N ILE A 569 107.27 -46.64 -26.21
CA ILE A 569 108.44 -45.74 -26.25
C ILE A 569 109.67 -46.38 -25.58
N MET A 570 109.50 -47.00 -24.40
CA MET A 570 110.60 -47.69 -23.71
C MET A 570 111.20 -48.83 -24.55
N GLY A 571 110.35 -49.63 -25.21
CA GLY A 571 110.77 -50.74 -26.05
C GLY A 571 111.51 -50.30 -27.32
N GLU A 572 111.12 -49.17 -27.91
CA GLU A 572 111.81 -48.60 -29.07
C GLU A 572 113.11 -47.87 -28.68
N LEU A 573 113.13 -47.13 -27.56
CA LEU A 573 114.35 -46.48 -27.06
C LEU A 573 115.42 -47.49 -26.61
N GLU A 574 115.05 -48.62 -25.99
CA GLU A 574 116.02 -49.71 -25.70
C GLU A 574 116.51 -50.40 -26.99
N GLN A 575 115.68 -50.54 -28.03
CA GLN A 575 116.16 -51.00 -29.34
C GLN A 575 117.15 -50.02 -29.98
N ILE A 576 116.88 -48.71 -29.90
CA ILE A 576 117.78 -47.66 -30.39
C ILE A 576 119.10 -47.69 -29.60
N LYS A 577 119.04 -47.87 -28.28
CA LYS A 577 120.23 -48.05 -27.43
C LYS A 577 121.07 -49.26 -27.83
N MET A 578 120.45 -50.41 -28.13
CA MET A 578 121.16 -51.57 -28.68
C MET A 578 121.82 -51.24 -30.03
N MET A 579 121.10 -50.57 -30.94
CA MET A 579 121.67 -50.14 -32.23
C MET A 579 122.86 -49.17 -32.09
N ILE A 580 122.84 -48.27 -31.10
CA ILE A 580 123.97 -47.39 -30.80
C ILE A 580 125.14 -48.18 -30.20
N MET A 581 124.88 -49.15 -29.32
CA MET A 581 125.90 -50.00 -28.72
C MET A 581 126.57 -50.97 -29.71
N GLU A 582 125.89 -51.34 -30.80
CA GLU A 582 126.45 -52.14 -31.90
C GLU A 582 127.18 -51.29 -32.97
N SER A 583 127.12 -49.96 -32.88
CA SER A 583 127.75 -49.05 -33.84
C SER A 583 129.26 -48.92 -33.63
N GLU A 584 130.05 -48.98 -34.71
CA GLU A 584 131.52 -48.77 -34.66
C GLU A 584 131.93 -47.31 -34.39
N LYS A 585 130.98 -46.36 -34.33
CA LYS A 585 131.25 -44.97 -33.97
C LYS A 585 131.19 -44.79 -32.45
N ASN A 586 132.23 -44.22 -31.86
CA ASN A 586 132.35 -44.01 -30.41
C ASN A 586 131.48 -42.83 -29.93
N ILE A 587 130.16 -43.03 -29.90
CA ILE A 587 129.14 -42.03 -29.55
C ILE A 587 128.81 -42.13 -28.06
N THR A 588 129.74 -41.68 -27.21
CA THR A 588 129.59 -41.84 -25.74
C THR A 588 128.67 -40.80 -25.10
N VAL A 589 128.60 -39.58 -25.63
CA VAL A 589 127.83 -38.47 -25.03
C VAL A 589 126.32 -38.70 -25.21
N ASP A 590 125.88 -39.20 -26.37
CA ASP A 590 124.46 -39.38 -26.66
C ASP A 590 123.88 -40.62 -25.96
N LEU A 591 124.73 -41.59 -25.60
CA LEU A 591 124.34 -42.75 -24.80
C LEU A 591 123.97 -42.36 -23.36
N ASP A 592 124.64 -41.37 -22.78
CA ASP A 592 124.33 -40.88 -21.43
C ASP A 592 122.97 -40.17 -21.41
N LEU A 593 122.67 -39.31 -22.40
CA LEU A 593 121.37 -38.64 -22.53
C LEU A 593 120.22 -39.64 -22.78
N LEU A 594 120.47 -40.67 -23.59
CA LEU A 594 119.49 -41.74 -23.83
C LEU A 594 119.25 -42.60 -22.58
N ASN A 595 120.29 -42.93 -21.81
CA ASN A 595 120.17 -43.67 -20.55
C ASN A 595 119.43 -42.86 -19.48
N ASP A 596 119.70 -41.56 -19.35
CA ASP A 596 118.99 -40.67 -18.43
C ASP A 596 117.50 -40.56 -18.80
N THR A 597 117.21 -40.45 -20.10
CA THR A 597 115.84 -40.42 -20.64
C THR A 597 115.10 -41.73 -20.41
N LEU A 598 115.75 -42.88 -20.59
CA LEU A 598 115.18 -44.19 -20.27
C LEU A 598 114.92 -44.38 -18.76
N TYR A 599 115.83 -43.87 -17.91
CA TYR A 599 115.72 -43.97 -16.45
C TYR A 599 114.56 -43.14 -15.91
N HIS A 600 114.36 -41.92 -16.44
CA HIS A 600 113.31 -41.00 -16.02
C HIS A 600 112.00 -41.10 -16.83
N LEU A 601 111.92 -41.97 -17.85
CA LEU A 601 110.83 -42.02 -18.83
C LEU A 601 109.40 -42.02 -18.25
N LYS A 602 109.18 -42.66 -17.09
CA LYS A 602 107.86 -42.72 -16.43
C LYS A 602 107.50 -41.47 -15.63
N ASP A 603 108.50 -40.68 -15.23
CA ASP A 603 108.34 -39.48 -14.41
C ASP A 603 108.35 -38.20 -15.28
N MET A 604 108.66 -38.32 -16.58
CA MET A 604 108.68 -37.24 -17.55
C MET A 604 107.28 -36.91 -18.08
N THR A 605 107.02 -35.62 -18.30
CA THR A 605 105.86 -35.17 -19.08
C THR A 605 106.02 -35.48 -20.57
N LEU A 606 104.91 -35.51 -21.32
CA LEU A 606 104.95 -35.67 -22.78
C LEU A 606 105.74 -34.55 -23.48
N GLU A 607 105.72 -33.33 -22.93
CA GLU A 607 106.50 -32.19 -23.41
C GLU A 607 108.00 -32.44 -23.28
N GLU A 608 108.47 -32.78 -22.06
CA GLU A 608 109.87 -33.12 -21.78
C GLU A 608 110.32 -34.36 -22.59
N LEU A 609 109.46 -35.36 -22.75
CA LEU A 609 109.74 -36.54 -23.56
C LEU A 609 109.93 -36.20 -25.03
N ARG A 610 109.07 -35.34 -25.58
CA ARG A 610 109.16 -34.85 -26.96
C ARG A 610 110.44 -34.03 -27.17
N GLU A 611 110.77 -33.15 -26.22
CA GLU A 611 112.01 -32.36 -26.25
C GLU A 611 113.25 -33.28 -26.22
N ARG A 612 113.34 -34.21 -25.25
CA ARG A 612 114.50 -35.11 -25.14
C ARG A 612 114.64 -36.08 -26.33
N ILE A 613 113.55 -36.65 -26.84
CA ILE A 613 113.61 -37.45 -28.08
C ILE A 613 114.04 -36.57 -29.26
N GLY A 614 113.64 -35.29 -29.30
CA GLY A 614 114.09 -34.31 -30.27
C GLY A 614 115.59 -34.03 -30.18
N GLU A 615 116.12 -33.79 -28.98
CA GLU A 615 117.56 -33.60 -28.74
C GLU A 615 118.36 -34.84 -29.17
N ILE A 616 117.94 -36.04 -28.75
CA ILE A 616 118.54 -37.32 -29.13
C ILE A 616 118.47 -37.53 -30.65
N ALA A 617 117.35 -37.17 -31.31
CA ALA A 617 117.22 -37.21 -32.76
C ALA A 617 118.19 -36.26 -33.45
N THR A 618 118.32 -35.01 -32.99
CA THR A 618 119.25 -34.05 -33.59
C THR A 618 120.71 -34.43 -33.41
N ALA A 619 121.10 -35.02 -32.27
CA ALA A 619 122.45 -35.51 -32.04
C ALA A 619 122.80 -36.70 -32.95
N LEU A 620 121.88 -37.66 -33.10
CA LEU A 620 122.13 -38.92 -33.81
C LEU A 620 121.85 -38.89 -35.33
N SER A 621 121.07 -37.91 -35.82
CA SER A 621 120.68 -37.80 -37.24
C SER A 621 121.88 -37.70 -38.20
N ASP A 622 122.96 -37.03 -37.77
CA ASP A 622 124.20 -36.90 -38.56
C ASP A 622 125.10 -38.16 -38.48
N HIS A 623 124.72 -39.17 -37.69
CA HIS A 623 125.53 -40.34 -37.40
C HIS A 623 125.00 -41.63 -38.01
N ASP A 624 123.69 -41.89 -37.98
CA ASP A 624 123.05 -43.02 -38.65
C ASP A 624 121.62 -42.68 -39.11
N THR A 625 121.37 -42.74 -40.42
CA THR A 625 120.06 -42.38 -40.99
C THR A 625 118.94 -43.33 -40.60
N THR A 626 119.26 -44.58 -40.26
CA THR A 626 118.29 -45.58 -39.78
C THR A 626 117.82 -45.21 -38.39
N ILE A 627 118.75 -44.90 -37.48
CA ILE A 627 118.45 -44.49 -36.11
C ILE A 627 117.67 -43.17 -36.11
N GLY A 628 118.12 -42.18 -36.90
CA GLY A 628 117.40 -40.91 -37.09
C GLY A 628 115.96 -41.11 -37.57
N SER A 629 115.72 -42.00 -38.54
CA SER A 629 114.37 -42.29 -39.04
C SER A 629 113.44 -42.94 -38.01
N ARG A 630 113.96 -43.78 -37.09
CA ARG A 630 113.17 -44.35 -35.98
C ARG A 630 112.86 -43.30 -34.93
N LEU A 631 113.82 -42.42 -34.60
CA LEU A 631 113.62 -41.31 -33.67
C LEU A 631 112.61 -40.27 -34.21
N GLU A 632 112.65 -39.95 -35.50
CA GLU A 632 111.58 -39.16 -36.14
C GLU A 632 110.21 -39.85 -36.08
N GLY A 633 110.18 -41.18 -36.24
CA GLY A 633 108.97 -42.00 -36.10
C GLY A 633 108.38 -41.86 -34.70
N LEU A 634 109.19 -42.09 -33.67
CA LEU A 634 108.82 -41.91 -32.26
C LEU A 634 108.35 -40.48 -31.98
N LEU A 635 109.06 -39.47 -32.50
CA LEU A 635 108.68 -38.08 -32.28
C LEU A 635 107.32 -37.74 -32.90
N ARG A 636 106.94 -38.36 -34.04
CA ARG A 636 105.58 -38.26 -34.59
C ARG A 636 104.55 -39.01 -33.74
N GLU A 637 104.89 -40.19 -33.22
CA GLU A 637 104.02 -40.98 -32.35
C GLU A 637 103.72 -40.24 -31.03
N VAL A 638 104.75 -39.64 -30.40
CA VAL A 638 104.63 -38.76 -29.24
C VAL A 638 103.71 -37.57 -29.55
N ASN A 639 103.93 -36.86 -30.66
CA ASN A 639 103.08 -35.73 -31.06
C ASN A 639 101.61 -36.15 -31.31
N THR A 640 101.37 -37.31 -31.91
CA THR A 640 99.99 -37.81 -32.12
C THR A 640 99.34 -38.14 -30.78
N PHE A 641 100.03 -38.86 -29.90
CA PHE A 641 99.52 -39.21 -28.57
C PHE A 641 99.28 -37.99 -27.68
N GLU A 642 100.14 -36.98 -27.74
CA GLU A 642 100.00 -35.71 -27.02
C GLU A 642 98.72 -34.97 -27.43
N ASN A 643 98.41 -34.93 -28.74
CA ASN A 643 97.19 -34.30 -29.24
C ASN A 643 95.93 -35.07 -28.84
N GLU A 644 95.92 -36.39 -28.95
CA GLU A 644 94.79 -37.21 -28.47
C GLU A 644 94.60 -37.13 -26.95
N SER A 645 95.70 -37.04 -26.19
CA SER A 645 95.65 -36.85 -24.74
C SER A 645 95.07 -35.48 -24.39
N ARG A 646 95.46 -34.42 -25.11
CA ARG A 646 94.90 -33.06 -24.96
C ARG A 646 93.40 -33.01 -25.26
N GLU A 647 92.93 -33.74 -26.27
CA GLU A 647 91.51 -33.87 -26.59
C GLU A 647 90.73 -34.60 -25.47
N ARG A 648 91.22 -35.77 -25.00
CA ARG A 648 90.62 -36.50 -23.87
C ARG A 648 90.60 -35.68 -22.57
N HIS A 649 91.65 -34.92 -22.27
CA HIS A 649 91.66 -33.98 -21.13
C HIS A 649 90.62 -32.85 -21.29
N GLY A 650 90.36 -32.39 -22.52
CA GLY A 650 89.26 -31.46 -22.81
C GLY A 650 87.89 -32.06 -22.48
N GLU A 651 87.64 -33.31 -22.87
CA GLU A 651 86.40 -34.02 -22.55
C GLU A 651 86.23 -34.30 -21.04
N ILE A 652 87.31 -34.65 -20.34
CA ILE A 652 87.34 -34.81 -18.88
C ILE A 652 87.00 -33.47 -18.20
N ASN A 653 87.60 -32.36 -18.63
CA ASN A 653 87.31 -31.04 -18.09
C ASN A 653 85.86 -30.59 -18.33
N GLU A 654 85.27 -30.88 -19.49
CA GLU A 654 83.85 -30.60 -19.73
C GLU A 654 82.93 -31.50 -18.87
N SER A 655 83.33 -32.74 -18.60
CA SER A 655 82.62 -33.64 -17.67
C SER A 655 82.66 -33.10 -16.23
N LEU A 656 83.84 -32.67 -15.75
CA LEU A 656 84.02 -32.02 -14.46
C LEU A 656 83.24 -30.70 -14.35
N ARG A 657 83.15 -29.92 -15.44
CA ARG A 657 82.38 -28.68 -15.48
C ARG A 657 80.88 -28.90 -15.33
N ARG A 658 80.33 -29.98 -15.89
CA ARG A 658 78.92 -30.37 -15.69
C ARG A 658 78.65 -30.74 -14.24
N LEU A 659 79.53 -31.52 -13.60
CA LEU A 659 79.45 -31.81 -12.16
C LEU A 659 79.50 -30.52 -11.32
N GLY A 660 80.37 -29.56 -11.66
CA GLY A 660 80.44 -28.26 -10.98
C GLY A 660 79.21 -27.36 -11.16
N MET A 661 78.47 -27.47 -12.28
CA MET A 661 77.16 -26.82 -12.42
C MET A 661 76.10 -27.46 -11.53
N LEU A 662 76.20 -28.77 -11.30
CA LEU A 662 75.25 -29.55 -10.51
C LEU A 662 75.33 -29.22 -9.01
N ASP A 663 76.53 -28.98 -8.49
CA ASP A 663 76.75 -28.51 -7.11
C ASP A 663 76.00 -27.17 -6.84
N SER A 664 75.91 -26.29 -7.85
CA SER A 664 75.09 -25.07 -7.79
C SER A 664 73.58 -25.32 -7.81
N VAL A 665 73.13 -26.47 -8.36
CA VAL A 665 71.72 -26.88 -8.34
C VAL A 665 71.36 -27.51 -6.99
N LEU A 666 72.21 -28.39 -6.46
CA LEU A 666 72.05 -29.00 -5.14
C LEU A 666 71.98 -27.94 -4.03
N ASN A 667 72.92 -27.00 -3.98
CA ASN A 667 72.90 -25.88 -3.03
C ASN A 667 71.59 -25.05 -3.11
N LYS A 668 71.01 -24.88 -4.32
CA LYS A 668 69.73 -24.17 -4.49
C LYS A 668 68.53 -24.98 -3.99
N LEU A 669 68.53 -26.29 -4.22
CA LEU A 669 67.49 -27.18 -3.71
C LEU A 669 67.52 -27.25 -2.17
N GLU A 670 68.70 -27.32 -1.57
CA GLU A 670 68.88 -27.30 -0.12
C GLU A 670 68.36 -25.99 0.49
N THR A 671 68.68 -24.82 -0.09
CA THR A 671 68.10 -23.54 0.37
C THR A 671 66.57 -23.45 0.20
N LEU A 672 66.00 -24.17 -0.76
CA LEU A 672 64.55 -24.17 -1.01
C LEU A 672 63.79 -25.02 0.02
N ASP A 673 64.33 -26.18 0.40
CA ASP A 673 63.75 -27.04 1.44
C ASP A 673 63.80 -26.34 2.81
N ASP A 674 64.90 -25.67 3.10
CA ASP A 674 65.13 -24.89 4.32
C ASP A 674 64.13 -23.72 4.46
N ASP A 675 63.80 -23.04 3.36
CA ASP A 675 62.76 -22.00 3.33
C ASP A 675 61.33 -22.57 3.40
N LEU A 676 61.08 -23.75 2.83
CA LEU A 676 59.80 -24.47 2.96
C LEU A 676 59.56 -24.91 4.41
N ALA A 677 60.61 -25.38 5.11
CA ALA A 677 60.57 -25.76 6.52
C ALA A 677 60.28 -24.56 7.44
N LYS A 678 60.87 -23.39 7.19
CA LYS A 678 60.58 -22.15 7.93
C LYS A 678 59.12 -21.71 7.74
N ALA A 679 58.63 -21.73 6.51
CA ALA A 679 57.23 -21.36 6.20
C ALA A 679 56.22 -22.26 6.93
N LYS A 680 56.51 -23.56 7.03
CA LYS A 680 55.70 -24.50 7.82
C LYS A 680 55.62 -24.12 9.30
N VAL A 681 56.75 -23.81 9.93
CA VAL A 681 56.81 -23.43 11.35
C VAL A 681 56.03 -22.14 11.62
N GLU A 682 56.17 -21.12 10.77
CA GLU A 682 55.46 -19.84 10.92
C GLU A 682 53.93 -20.01 10.79
N LEU A 683 53.46 -20.87 9.89
CA LEU A 683 52.04 -21.21 9.77
C LEU A 683 51.52 -21.95 11.00
N SER A 684 52.20 -23.00 11.47
CA SER A 684 51.74 -23.77 12.64
C SER A 684 51.72 -22.93 13.92
N GLY A 685 52.73 -22.08 14.13
CA GLY A 685 52.80 -21.22 15.32
C GLY A 685 51.65 -20.21 15.41
N ARG A 686 51.22 -19.63 14.28
CA ARG A 686 50.08 -18.70 14.26
C ARG A 686 48.73 -19.37 14.53
N ILE A 687 48.56 -20.63 14.11
CA ILE A 687 47.34 -21.40 14.35
C ILE A 687 47.19 -21.73 15.85
N GLU A 688 48.29 -22.06 16.54
CA GLU A 688 48.26 -22.34 17.98
C GLU A 688 48.06 -21.08 18.85
N ASP A 689 48.66 -19.94 18.49
CA ASP A 689 48.55 -18.69 19.26
C ASP A 689 47.11 -18.08 19.20
N GLU A 690 46.39 -18.26 18.08
CA GLU A 690 44.98 -17.83 17.96
C GLU A 690 44.00 -18.84 18.56
N GLY A 691 44.28 -20.15 18.50
CA GLY A 691 43.46 -21.18 19.16
C GLY A 691 43.45 -21.06 20.69
N GLY A 692 44.50 -20.50 21.29
CA GLY A 692 44.65 -20.33 22.73
C GLY A 692 43.96 -19.11 23.35
N LYS A 693 43.45 -18.15 22.56
CA LYS A 693 42.89 -16.89 23.08
C LYS A 693 41.55 -16.52 22.46
N GLN A 694 40.52 -16.57 23.33
CA GLN A 694 39.16 -16.06 23.18
C GLN A 694 38.11 -17.03 22.59
N SER A 695 37.52 -17.82 23.48
CA SER A 695 36.09 -18.11 23.40
C SER A 695 35.30 -16.80 23.44
N GLY A 696 34.58 -16.48 22.35
CA GLY A 696 33.58 -15.41 22.32
C GLY A 696 33.98 -14.13 21.60
N LYS A 697 33.29 -13.86 20.49
CA LYS A 697 33.24 -12.59 19.72
C LYS A 697 34.56 -12.15 19.09
N VAL A 698 34.92 -12.77 17.96
CA VAL A 698 35.85 -12.18 16.99
C VAL A 698 35.29 -10.85 16.50
N SER A 699 35.98 -9.75 16.79
CA SER A 699 35.58 -8.42 16.33
C SER A 699 35.93 -8.22 14.85
N ILE A 700 35.14 -7.42 14.14
CA ILE A 700 35.34 -7.08 12.72
C ILE A 700 36.76 -6.54 12.43
N ASN A 701 37.39 -5.88 13.42
CA ASN A 701 38.75 -5.36 13.31
C ASN A 701 39.82 -6.47 13.13
N THR A 702 39.58 -7.68 13.66
CA THR A 702 40.53 -8.81 13.55
C THR A 702 40.54 -9.37 12.12
N LEU A 703 39.37 -9.55 11.51
CA LEU A 703 39.22 -9.98 10.11
C LEU A 703 39.82 -8.95 9.13
N LEU A 704 39.60 -7.65 9.38
CA LEU A 704 40.22 -6.58 8.59
C LEU A 704 41.75 -6.59 8.69
N LEU A 705 42.31 -6.86 9.88
CA LEU A 705 43.76 -6.94 10.06
C LEU A 705 44.36 -8.13 9.28
N ILE A 706 43.72 -9.30 9.30
CA ILE A 706 44.14 -10.49 8.55
C ILE A 706 44.11 -10.21 7.04
N VAL A 707 43.05 -9.60 6.51
CA VAL A 707 42.96 -9.23 5.08
C VAL A 707 44.03 -8.22 4.67
N VAL A 708 44.31 -7.22 5.51
CA VAL A 708 45.38 -6.23 5.25
C VAL A 708 46.77 -6.90 5.25
N ILE A 709 47.03 -7.85 6.15
CA ILE A 709 48.30 -8.60 6.18
C ILE A 709 48.45 -9.48 4.93
N ILE A 710 47.39 -10.19 4.51
CA ILE A 710 47.40 -10.99 3.27
C ILE A 710 47.69 -10.10 2.04
N LEU A 711 47.06 -8.94 1.93
CA LEU A 711 47.31 -7.99 0.85
C LEU A 711 48.76 -7.45 0.87
N LEU A 712 49.31 -7.17 2.05
CA LEU A 712 50.72 -6.75 2.21
C LEU A 712 51.70 -7.84 1.75
N VAL A 713 51.46 -9.10 2.12
CA VAL A 713 52.29 -10.24 1.68
C VAL A 713 52.20 -10.42 0.16
N VAL A 714 51.01 -10.33 -0.43
CA VAL A 714 50.82 -10.38 -1.90
C VAL A 714 51.55 -9.23 -2.61
N VAL A 715 51.52 -8.01 -2.08
CA VAL A 715 52.26 -6.86 -2.64
C VAL A 715 53.78 -7.04 -2.54
N ILE A 716 54.29 -7.61 -1.45
CA ILE A 716 55.72 -7.91 -1.27
C ILE A 716 56.17 -9.03 -2.25
N LEU A 717 55.35 -10.05 -2.46
CA LEU A 717 55.61 -11.11 -3.44
C LEU A 717 55.57 -10.61 -4.89
N LEU A 718 54.64 -9.71 -5.23
CA LEU A 718 54.56 -9.11 -6.57
C LEU A 718 55.69 -8.12 -6.85
N THR A 719 56.12 -7.32 -5.86
CA THR A 719 57.23 -6.36 -6.04
C THR A 719 58.60 -7.05 -6.14
N ARG A 720 58.81 -8.20 -5.51
CA ARG A 720 60.03 -9.03 -5.70
C ARG A 720 60.17 -9.63 -7.10
N LYS A 721 59.10 -9.68 -7.92
CA LYS A 721 59.15 -10.24 -9.28
C LYS A 721 59.54 -9.23 -10.37
N GLY A 722 59.87 -7.98 -10.00
CA GLY A 722 60.09 -6.87 -10.95
C GLY A 722 61.44 -6.15 -10.91
N GLY A 723 62.42 -6.60 -10.12
CA GLY A 723 63.71 -5.90 -9.95
C GLY A 723 64.93 -6.80 -10.12
N GLY A 724 65.56 -6.80 -11.29
CA GLY A 724 66.67 -7.73 -11.58
C GLY A 724 67.44 -7.53 -12.90
N MET A 725 67.48 -6.33 -13.49
CA MET A 725 68.44 -6.02 -14.56
C MET A 725 69.22 -4.75 -14.25
N ALA A 726 70.42 -4.93 -13.68
CA ALA A 726 71.46 -3.92 -13.60
C ALA A 726 72.84 -4.60 -13.59
N VAL A 727 73.45 -4.74 -14.77
CA VAL A 727 74.90 -4.92 -14.93
C VAL A 727 75.40 -3.68 -15.64
N GLY A 728 76.23 -2.89 -14.97
CA GLY A 728 76.68 -1.58 -15.48
C GLY A 728 77.97 -1.63 -16.28
N ARG A 729 78.30 -0.50 -16.91
CA ARG A 729 79.67 -0.08 -17.28
C ARG A 729 79.68 1.37 -17.75
N GLY A 730 80.81 2.06 -17.58
CA GLY A 730 81.11 3.29 -18.34
C GLY A 730 81.18 4.58 -17.52
N ALA A 731 82.19 4.69 -16.64
CA ALA A 731 82.67 5.98 -16.16
C ALA A 731 84.20 5.94 -16.09
N GLU A 732 84.87 6.34 -17.18
CA GLU A 732 86.24 6.85 -17.13
C GLU A 732 86.49 7.74 -18.36
N ALA A 733 87.37 8.73 -18.19
CA ALA A 733 87.80 9.64 -19.23
C ALA A 733 89.31 9.48 -19.43
N GLY A 734 89.76 9.39 -20.69
CA GLY A 734 91.15 9.12 -21.06
C GLY A 734 91.23 8.28 -22.32
#